data_AF-A0A2G5F0X8-F1
#
_entry.id   AF-A0A2G5F0X8-F1
#
_cell.length_a   1.000
_cell.length_b   1.000
_cell.length_c   1.000
_cell.angle_alpha   90.00
_cell.angle_beta   90.00
_cell.angle_gamma   90.00
#
_symmetry.space_group_name_H-M   'P 1'
#
loop_
_entity.id
_entity.type
_entity.pdbx_description
1 polymer ?
#
loop_
_entity_poly.entity_id
_entity_poly.type
_entity_poly.pdbx_seq_one_letter_code
_entity_poly.pdbx_strand_id
1 'polypeptide(L)'
;MHRVGSAGNTSGSSRPRKEKRLTYVLNNADDSKHCAGVNCLALLKSSVPDVSDYLFTGSRDGTLKRWALSEDAATCSATFESHVDWVNDALLAGNNTLVSCSSDTTLKTWNCLSDGVCTRTLHQHSDYVTCLAAAEKNSNVIASGGLGGEVFIWDLEAALVPVSKSTDVKEDDSPNGIIASSNSGLPITSLRSISSSSNISLHTTQSHGYSPVAAKGHKESVYALAMNDSGTLLVSGGTEKVVRVWDPRSGSKTMKLRGHTDNIRALLLDSTGRYCLSGSSDSMIRLWDLNQQRCVHSYAVHTDSVWALASTPTFSHVYSGGRDSSLYVTDLATRESLLLCTKEHPISQLALHDDSIWVATTDSSVHKWPAEGRDPQKVFQKGGSFLAGNLSFSRARACLEGSSPAPVYQEPSLTIAGIPGIVQHEILNNRRQVLTKDTAGSVKLWDITKGVVIEDYGEVSFDEKKEKLFEMVSFPTWFTTDTRLGSLSIHLDTPQCFSAEIYSVDLNIVGLAEDHKICLAEETLKGLFAHWFAKRRTKSGFQAPANGDVPSGKETTIRSHSHSRVEVDDNAENHSSVVRHAFEFSTVSPPSIITEGSHGGPWRKKITALDGTEDEKDIPRWCLDCVLDKGVPGKDITKCSFYLHPCEGAAVQVLTQGKLSAPRILRIHKVINYVIEKIVLTDARNSDGTFSPGLAGQSQLATTVGDGTFRLGSKPHKLKPTIEILCNNQVLSPEMSLATVRAYIWKKTDDLVLSYRVLPGR
;
A
#
# COMPACT_ATOMS: atom_id res chain seq x y z
N MET A 1 -0.30 -5.08 -18.45
CA MET A 1 -1.32 -4.64 -17.47
C MET A 1 -2.67 -5.18 -17.93
N HIS A 2 -3.18 -6.23 -17.28
CA HIS A 2 -4.56 -6.65 -17.48
C HIS A 2 -5.46 -5.80 -16.59
N ARG A 3 -6.59 -5.36 -17.15
CA ARG A 3 -7.62 -4.55 -16.49
C ARG A 3 -8.14 -5.27 -15.24
N VAL A 4 -7.80 -4.78 -14.05
CA VAL A 4 -8.53 -5.15 -12.83
C VAL A 4 -9.84 -4.37 -12.89
N GLY A 5 -10.96 -5.08 -12.87
CA GLY A 5 -12.29 -4.50 -13.04
C GLY A 5 -12.56 -3.43 -11.97
N SER A 6 -12.69 -2.18 -12.40
CA SER A 6 -13.30 -1.14 -11.59
C SER A 6 -14.75 -1.54 -11.33
N ALA A 7 -15.12 -1.64 -10.04
CA ALA A 7 -16.46 -1.99 -9.61
C ALA A 7 -17.45 -0.97 -10.18
N GLY A 8 -18.42 -1.44 -10.97
CA GLY A 8 -19.42 -0.60 -11.60
C GLY A 8 -20.24 0.20 -10.58
N ASN A 9 -20.50 1.45 -10.93
CA ASN A 9 -21.45 2.33 -10.26
C ASN A 9 -22.84 1.67 -10.20
N THR A 10 -23.20 1.10 -9.05
CA THR A 10 -24.60 0.80 -8.73
C THR A 10 -25.24 2.05 -8.15
N SER A 11 -25.90 2.84 -9.00
CA SER A 11 -26.82 3.88 -8.57
C SER A 11 -28.00 3.25 -7.83
N GLY A 12 -28.24 3.66 -6.58
CA GLY A 12 -29.48 3.33 -5.85
C GLY A 12 -29.35 2.32 -4.72
N SER A 13 -28.44 2.54 -3.77
CA SER A 13 -28.55 1.99 -2.41
C SER A 13 -27.70 2.85 -1.49
N SER A 14 -28.30 3.41 -0.43
CA SER A 14 -27.56 4.06 0.67
C SER A 14 -26.80 3.00 1.46
N ARG A 15 -25.75 2.44 0.88
CA ARG A 15 -24.79 1.63 1.62
C ARG A 15 -24.08 2.56 2.62
N PRO A 16 -23.91 2.13 3.88
CA PRO A 16 -23.07 2.88 4.79
C PRO A 16 -21.70 3.09 4.13
N ARG A 17 -21.19 4.33 4.20
CA ARG A 17 -19.89 4.69 3.62
C ARG A 17 -18.86 3.70 4.16
N LYS A 18 -18.29 2.86 3.28
CA LYS A 18 -17.30 1.85 3.68
C LYS A 18 -16.17 2.58 4.39
N GLU A 19 -15.86 2.17 5.62
CA GLU A 19 -14.75 2.77 6.36
C GLU A 19 -13.44 2.57 5.59
N LYS A 20 -12.52 3.52 5.76
CA LYS A 20 -11.21 3.47 5.11
C LYS A 20 -10.42 2.28 5.64
N ARG A 21 -9.84 1.50 4.72
CA ARG A 21 -8.92 0.40 5.02
C ARG A 21 -7.57 0.96 5.50
N LEU A 22 -6.95 0.28 6.45
CA LEU A 22 -5.55 0.50 6.80
C LEU A 22 -4.71 -0.66 6.25
N THR A 23 -3.60 -0.35 5.59
CA THR A 23 -2.63 -1.34 5.14
C THR A 23 -1.27 -1.04 5.74
N TYR A 24 -0.51 -2.05 6.12
CA TYR A 24 0.91 -1.88 6.43
C TYR A 24 1.75 -2.83 5.58
N VAL A 25 2.89 -2.33 5.09
CA VAL A 25 3.80 -3.03 4.19
C VAL A 25 5.05 -3.40 4.96
N LEU A 26 5.37 -4.70 4.98
CA LEU A 26 6.59 -5.24 5.58
C LEU A 26 7.68 -5.29 4.50
N ASN A 27 8.72 -4.49 4.68
CA ASN A 27 9.86 -4.43 3.77
C ASN A 27 10.94 -5.41 4.21
N ASN A 28 11.77 -5.81 3.25
CA ASN A 28 13.02 -6.53 3.54
C ASN A 28 14.02 -5.60 4.24
N ALA A 29 15.09 -6.15 4.81
CA ALA A 29 16.03 -5.37 5.64
C ALA A 29 16.77 -4.24 4.90
N ASP A 30 16.98 -4.37 3.58
CA ASP A 30 17.69 -3.37 2.77
C ASP A 30 16.72 -2.48 1.98
N ASP A 31 16.24 -1.41 2.63
CA ASP A 31 15.35 -0.42 2.02
C ASP A 31 16.08 0.51 1.02
N SER A 32 17.39 0.36 0.81
CA SER A 32 18.13 1.17 -0.16
C SER A 32 17.96 0.68 -1.61
N LYS A 33 17.43 -0.53 -1.80
CA LYS A 33 17.28 -1.17 -3.12
C LYS A 33 15.82 -1.35 -3.51
N HIS A 34 15.56 -1.43 -4.82
CA HIS A 34 14.24 -1.78 -5.32
C HIS A 34 13.99 -3.29 -5.18
N CYS A 35 12.74 -3.68 -4.94
CA CYS A 35 12.32 -5.09 -4.86
C CYS A 35 11.43 -5.54 -6.01
N ALA A 36 11.17 -4.65 -6.98
CA ALA A 36 10.36 -4.94 -8.15
C ALA A 36 10.89 -4.19 -9.38
N GLY A 37 10.37 -4.54 -10.55
CA GLY A 37 10.81 -3.97 -11.83
C GLY A 37 10.80 -2.44 -11.88
N VAL A 38 11.82 -1.85 -12.50
CA VAL A 38 11.93 -0.40 -12.67
C VAL A 38 11.23 0.03 -13.96
N ASN A 39 10.26 0.94 -13.85
CA ASN A 39 9.46 1.41 -14.99
C ASN A 39 10.03 2.68 -15.63
N CYS A 40 10.66 3.56 -14.85
CA CYS A 40 11.10 4.85 -15.35
C CYS A 40 12.45 5.29 -14.78
N LEU A 41 13.13 6.16 -15.54
CA LEU A 41 14.44 6.72 -15.26
C LEU A 41 14.40 8.24 -15.55
N ALA A 42 14.96 9.05 -14.65
CA ALA A 42 15.19 10.48 -14.90
C ALA A 42 16.59 10.88 -14.44
N LEU A 43 17.27 11.76 -15.18
CA LEU A 43 18.65 12.16 -14.90
C LEU A 43 18.71 13.66 -14.59
N LEU A 44 19.32 14.00 -13.47
CA LEU A 44 19.70 15.37 -13.13
C LEU A 44 21.21 15.51 -13.30
N LYS A 45 21.62 16.26 -14.32
CA LYS A 45 23.03 16.59 -14.55
C LYS A 45 23.40 17.83 -13.75
N SER A 46 24.48 17.76 -12.98
CA SER A 46 25.04 18.93 -12.32
C SER A 46 25.76 19.81 -13.34
N SER A 47 25.50 21.12 -13.30
CA SER A 47 26.26 22.11 -14.07
C SER A 47 27.53 22.57 -13.34
N VAL A 48 27.69 22.21 -12.06
CA VAL A 48 28.81 22.62 -11.21
C VAL A 48 29.81 21.46 -11.11
N PRO A 49 31.10 21.68 -11.46
CA PRO A 49 32.14 20.69 -11.21
C PRO A 49 32.25 20.45 -9.68
N ASP A 50 32.34 19.17 -9.27
CA ASP A 50 32.32 18.62 -7.89
C ASP A 50 30.96 18.22 -7.31
N VAL A 51 29.83 18.49 -7.96
CA VAL A 51 28.52 17.99 -7.50
C VAL A 51 28.12 16.77 -8.34
N SER A 52 27.82 15.65 -7.67
CA SER A 52 27.40 14.40 -8.31
C SER A 52 26.15 14.57 -9.16
N ASP A 53 26.15 13.95 -10.32
CA ASP A 53 24.92 13.71 -11.08
C ASP A 53 23.98 12.78 -10.29
N TYR A 54 22.69 12.95 -10.49
CA TYR A 54 21.68 12.10 -9.85
C TYR A 54 20.86 11.33 -10.87
N LEU A 55 20.72 10.03 -10.64
CA LEU A 55 19.74 9.18 -11.32
C LEU A 55 18.53 8.99 -10.41
N PHE A 56 17.34 9.18 -10.94
CA PHE A 56 16.09 8.85 -10.29
C PHE A 56 15.50 7.61 -10.95
N THR A 57 15.08 6.64 -10.13
CA THR A 57 14.45 5.40 -10.59
C THR A 57 13.06 5.28 -9.97
N GLY A 58 12.04 5.01 -10.77
CA GLY A 58 10.68 4.71 -10.29
C GLY A 58 10.32 3.26 -10.53
N SER A 59 9.85 2.58 -9.48
CA SER A 59 9.68 1.13 -9.46
C SER A 59 8.22 0.70 -9.25
N ARG A 60 7.95 -0.56 -9.64
CA ARG A 60 6.71 -1.28 -9.34
C ARG A 60 6.54 -1.60 -7.85
N ASP A 61 7.54 -1.35 -7.02
CA ASP A 61 7.42 -1.43 -5.55
C ASP A 61 6.71 -0.21 -4.92
N GLY A 62 6.35 0.78 -5.75
CA GLY A 62 5.66 1.99 -5.36
C GLY A 62 6.56 3.08 -4.77
N THR A 63 7.88 2.94 -4.90
CA THR A 63 8.87 3.92 -4.44
C THR A 63 9.63 4.54 -5.61
N LEU A 64 10.11 5.77 -5.40
CA LEU A 64 11.20 6.31 -6.21
C LEU A 64 12.49 6.37 -5.38
N LYS A 65 13.64 6.22 -6.05
CA LYS A 65 14.95 6.35 -5.40
C LYS A 65 15.84 7.30 -6.16
N ARG A 66 16.64 8.08 -5.43
CA ARG A 66 17.70 8.93 -5.98
C ARG A 66 19.04 8.28 -5.71
N TRP A 67 19.83 8.11 -6.78
CA TRP A 67 21.16 7.55 -6.75
C TRP A 67 22.17 8.66 -7.05
N ALA A 68 23.11 8.89 -6.14
CA ALA A 68 24.25 9.73 -6.39
C ALA A 68 25.24 8.97 -7.27
N LEU A 69 25.55 9.52 -8.44
CA LEU A 69 26.45 8.91 -9.41
C LEU A 69 27.89 9.38 -9.17
N SER A 70 28.80 8.41 -9.08
CA SER A 70 30.25 8.62 -9.20
C SER A 70 30.75 7.92 -10.48
N GLU A 71 32.05 8.03 -10.78
CA GLU A 71 32.63 7.43 -11.99
C GLU A 71 32.35 5.92 -12.08
N ASP A 72 32.55 5.20 -10.96
CA ASP A 72 32.47 3.73 -10.91
C ASP A 72 31.38 3.18 -9.99
N ALA A 73 30.55 4.03 -9.37
CA ALA A 73 29.51 3.58 -8.45
C ALA A 73 28.24 4.45 -8.49
N ALA A 74 27.16 3.87 -7.97
CA ALA A 74 25.90 4.57 -7.74
C ALA A 74 25.41 4.22 -6.33
N THR A 75 25.24 5.22 -5.47
CA THR A 75 24.83 5.04 -4.07
C THR A 75 23.45 5.61 -3.84
N CYS A 76 22.58 4.86 -3.15
CA CYS A 76 21.24 5.35 -2.82
C CYS A 76 21.35 6.52 -1.83
N SER A 77 20.90 7.70 -2.25
CA SER A 77 20.92 8.93 -1.47
C SER A 77 19.59 9.19 -0.75
N ALA A 78 18.45 8.89 -1.39
CA ALA A 78 17.13 9.08 -0.80
C ALA A 78 16.08 8.14 -1.40
N THR A 79 15.09 7.76 -0.58
CA THR A 79 13.88 7.02 -0.99
C THR A 79 12.67 7.94 -0.85
N PHE A 80 11.93 8.13 -1.94
CA PHE A 80 10.69 8.91 -2.02
C PHE A 80 9.52 7.95 -1.92
N GLU A 81 8.81 8.01 -0.79
CA GLU A 81 7.73 7.10 -0.48
C GLU A 81 6.44 7.90 -0.23
N SER A 82 5.46 7.71 -1.12
CA SER A 82 4.12 8.29 -0.99
C SER A 82 3.12 7.61 -1.91
N HIS A 83 3.55 7.14 -3.07
CA HIS A 83 2.73 6.32 -3.95
C HIS A 83 2.37 4.98 -3.28
N VAL A 84 1.18 4.48 -3.61
CA VAL A 84 0.63 3.24 -3.03
C VAL A 84 0.53 2.09 -4.04
N ASP A 85 0.93 2.37 -5.28
CA ASP A 85 0.93 1.46 -6.41
C ASP A 85 2.16 1.76 -7.30
N TRP A 86 2.31 1.03 -8.39
CA TRP A 86 3.45 1.16 -9.30
C TRP A 86 3.69 2.61 -9.70
N VAL A 87 4.95 3.05 -9.62
CA VAL A 87 5.38 4.31 -10.26
C VAL A 87 5.59 3.98 -11.74
N ASN A 88 4.85 4.65 -12.62
CA ASN A 88 4.84 4.33 -14.05
C ASN A 88 5.79 5.23 -14.83
N ASP A 89 5.86 6.51 -14.48
CA ASP A 89 6.75 7.47 -15.12
C ASP A 89 7.20 8.55 -14.13
N ALA A 90 8.37 9.12 -14.40
CA ALA A 90 8.94 10.21 -13.62
C ALA A 90 9.82 11.10 -14.50
N LEU A 91 9.73 12.41 -14.30
CA LEU A 91 10.53 13.39 -15.01
C LEU A 91 10.90 14.57 -14.11
N LEU A 92 11.92 15.31 -14.53
CA LEU A 92 12.31 16.56 -13.88
C LEU A 92 11.62 17.73 -14.57
N ALA A 93 11.00 18.58 -13.77
CA ALA A 93 10.37 19.82 -14.18
C ALA A 93 11.19 20.99 -13.61
N GLY A 94 12.10 21.52 -14.44
CA GLY A 94 13.08 22.52 -14.00
C GLY A 94 14.14 21.94 -13.09
N ASN A 95 14.75 22.81 -12.27
CA ASN A 95 15.98 22.43 -11.58
C ASN A 95 15.74 21.62 -10.30
N ASN A 96 14.61 21.84 -9.62
CA ASN A 96 14.39 21.31 -8.26
C ASN A 96 13.13 20.44 -8.11
N THR A 97 12.31 20.29 -9.15
CA THR A 97 11.03 19.58 -9.04
C THR A 97 11.10 18.26 -9.79
N LEU A 98 10.93 17.15 -9.06
CA LEU A 98 10.65 15.85 -9.63
C LEU A 98 9.14 15.67 -9.68
N VAL A 99 8.62 15.12 -10.78
CA VAL A 99 7.21 14.76 -10.91
C VAL A 99 7.12 13.29 -11.24
N SER A 100 6.26 12.56 -10.54
CA SER A 100 5.99 11.15 -10.78
C SER A 100 4.51 10.90 -11.00
N CYS A 101 4.20 9.84 -11.74
CA CYS A 101 2.84 9.36 -11.94
C CYS A 101 2.72 7.87 -11.62
N SER A 102 1.53 7.43 -11.21
CA SER A 102 1.34 6.09 -10.68
C SER A 102 0.01 5.46 -11.07
N SER A 103 -0.01 4.13 -10.95
CA SER A 103 -1.22 3.31 -10.97
C SER A 103 -2.17 3.58 -9.80
N ASP A 104 -1.76 4.36 -8.79
CA ASP A 104 -2.67 4.85 -7.74
C ASP A 104 -3.57 6.02 -8.18
N THR A 105 -3.60 6.31 -9.49
CA THR A 105 -4.36 7.39 -10.16
C THR A 105 -3.88 8.80 -9.82
N THR A 106 -2.71 8.95 -9.20
CA THR A 106 -2.19 10.26 -8.79
C THR A 106 -0.94 10.68 -9.55
N LEU A 107 -0.73 11.99 -9.60
CA LEU A 107 0.59 12.58 -9.84
C LEU A 107 1.11 13.14 -8.53
N LYS A 108 2.41 13.00 -8.28
CA LYS A 108 3.06 13.59 -7.12
C LYS A 108 4.23 14.45 -7.55
N THR A 109 4.39 15.58 -6.86
CA THR A 109 5.54 16.48 -7.04
C THR A 109 6.42 16.40 -5.81
N TRP A 110 7.73 16.41 -6.04
CA TRP A 110 8.75 16.25 -5.01
C TRP A 110 9.82 17.29 -5.21
N ASN A 111 10.45 17.73 -4.13
CA ASN A 111 11.74 18.39 -4.24
C ASN A 111 12.79 17.31 -4.55
N CYS A 112 13.44 17.40 -5.71
CA CYS A 112 14.36 16.36 -6.18
C CYS A 112 15.63 16.23 -5.30
N LEU A 113 15.98 17.27 -4.54
CA LEU A 113 17.14 17.31 -3.63
C LEU A 113 16.78 17.08 -2.16
N SER A 114 15.50 16.96 -1.80
CA SER A 114 15.09 16.67 -0.42
C SER A 114 15.22 15.18 -0.08
N ASP A 115 15.00 14.85 1.20
CA ASP A 115 15.03 13.48 1.73
C ASP A 115 13.69 12.73 1.50
N GLY A 116 13.06 12.92 0.34
CA GLY A 116 11.91 12.11 -0.05
C GLY A 116 10.53 12.70 0.25
N VAL A 117 10.44 13.94 0.73
CA VAL A 117 9.15 14.55 1.11
C VAL A 117 8.31 14.89 -0.13
N CYS A 118 7.14 14.26 -0.23
CA CYS A 118 6.13 14.61 -1.23
C CYS A 118 5.59 16.02 -0.97
N THR A 119 5.76 16.92 -1.93
CA THR A 119 5.28 18.30 -1.83
C THR A 119 3.80 18.39 -2.13
N ARG A 120 3.30 17.66 -3.14
CA ARG A 120 1.89 17.71 -3.59
C ARG A 120 1.42 16.41 -4.19
N THR A 121 0.11 16.16 -4.11
CA THR A 121 -0.57 15.07 -4.82
C THR A 121 -1.73 15.64 -5.63
N LEU A 122 -1.78 15.34 -6.92
CA LEU A 122 -2.78 15.79 -7.89
C LEU A 122 -3.65 14.59 -8.31
N HIS A 123 -4.97 14.77 -8.28
CA HIS A 123 -5.96 13.66 -8.35
C HIS A 123 -6.98 13.83 -9.49
N GLN A 124 -6.57 14.37 -10.62
CA GLN A 124 -7.52 14.65 -11.72
C GLN A 124 -7.83 13.42 -12.59
N HIS A 125 -6.91 12.46 -12.67
CA HIS A 125 -7.10 11.24 -13.46
C HIS A 125 -8.05 10.27 -12.75
N SER A 126 -8.89 9.61 -13.55
CA SER A 126 -9.90 8.65 -13.09
C SER A 126 -9.42 7.19 -13.07
N ASP A 127 -8.26 6.92 -13.68
CA ASP A 127 -7.65 5.60 -13.81
C ASP A 127 -6.11 5.75 -13.75
N TYR A 128 -5.36 4.68 -13.97
CA TYR A 128 -3.91 4.66 -13.84
C TYR A 128 -3.26 5.70 -14.74
N VAL A 129 -2.34 6.50 -14.17
CA VAL A 129 -1.54 7.44 -14.92
C VAL A 129 -0.28 6.71 -15.39
N THR A 130 -0.04 6.69 -16.70
CA THR A 130 0.93 5.78 -17.32
C THR A 130 2.18 6.47 -17.85
N CYS A 131 2.09 7.75 -18.17
CA CYS A 131 3.16 8.48 -18.85
C CYS A 131 3.09 9.98 -18.53
N LEU A 132 4.25 10.62 -18.60
CA LEU A 132 4.46 12.05 -18.42
C LEU A 132 5.22 12.63 -19.62
N ALA A 133 5.12 13.93 -19.82
CA ALA A 133 5.99 14.67 -20.71
C ALA A 133 6.23 16.08 -20.15
N ALA A 134 7.41 16.65 -20.38
CA ALA A 134 7.76 17.99 -19.93
C ALA A 134 8.47 18.75 -21.05
N ALA A 135 8.33 20.07 -21.02
CA ALA A 135 9.11 20.96 -21.87
C ALA A 135 10.43 21.30 -21.18
N GLU A 136 11.56 20.96 -21.81
CA GLU A 136 12.89 21.19 -21.23
C GLU A 136 13.16 22.69 -20.95
N LYS A 137 12.76 23.59 -21.86
CA LYS A 137 12.95 25.05 -21.70
C LYS A 137 11.85 25.72 -20.92
N ASN A 138 10.67 25.09 -20.79
CA ASN A 138 9.55 25.60 -20.02
C ASN A 138 9.24 24.64 -18.87
N SER A 139 10.08 24.71 -17.84
CA SER A 139 10.06 23.84 -16.67
C SER A 139 8.76 23.80 -15.89
N ASN A 140 7.86 24.76 -16.13
CA ASN A 140 6.61 24.87 -15.40
C ASN A 140 5.48 24.02 -16.01
N VAL A 141 5.59 23.66 -17.30
CA VAL A 141 4.53 22.95 -18.02
C VAL A 141 4.87 21.48 -18.17
N ILE A 142 3.98 20.64 -17.66
CA ILE A 142 4.04 19.18 -17.82
C ILE A 142 2.74 18.65 -18.39
N ALA A 143 2.76 17.48 -19.02
CA ALA A 143 1.58 16.76 -19.44
C ALA A 143 1.56 15.36 -18.82
N SER A 144 0.36 14.82 -18.61
CA SER A 144 0.18 13.46 -18.13
C SER A 144 -0.96 12.74 -18.83
N GLY A 145 -0.75 11.45 -19.08
CA GLY A 145 -1.66 10.58 -19.81
C GLY A 145 -2.01 9.36 -18.97
N GLY A 146 -3.24 8.88 -19.11
CA GLY A 146 -3.74 7.75 -18.33
C GLY A 146 -4.56 6.74 -19.12
N LEU A 147 -4.88 5.62 -18.46
CA LEU A 147 -5.67 4.53 -19.04
C LEU A 147 -7.11 4.91 -19.34
N GLY A 148 -7.65 5.93 -18.66
CA GLY A 148 -8.97 6.51 -18.94
C GLY A 148 -9.05 7.26 -20.28
N GLY A 149 -7.94 7.39 -21.01
CA GLY A 149 -7.84 8.19 -22.23
C GLY A 149 -7.72 9.70 -21.96
N GLU A 150 -7.53 10.06 -20.70
CA GLU A 150 -7.36 11.44 -20.26
C GLU A 150 -5.92 11.90 -20.54
N VAL A 151 -5.80 13.11 -21.07
CA VAL A 151 -4.52 13.83 -21.19
C VAL A 151 -4.71 15.20 -20.58
N PHE A 152 -3.94 15.50 -19.54
CA PHE A 152 -3.96 16.77 -18.82
C PHE A 152 -2.63 17.49 -18.98
N ILE A 153 -2.68 18.80 -19.24
CA ILE A 153 -1.55 19.71 -19.22
C ILE A 153 -1.63 20.53 -17.94
N TRP A 154 -0.53 20.52 -17.19
CA TRP A 154 -0.40 21.14 -15.89
C TRP A 154 0.61 22.27 -15.96
N ASP A 155 0.29 23.33 -15.25
CA ASP A 155 1.14 24.45 -14.91
C ASP A 155 1.40 24.32 -13.41
N LEU A 156 2.63 23.95 -13.07
CA LEU A 156 3.00 23.59 -11.70
C LEU A 156 2.93 24.80 -10.77
N GLU A 157 3.33 25.99 -11.23
CA GLU A 157 3.25 27.27 -10.50
C GLU A 157 1.82 27.73 -10.30
N ALA A 158 0.96 27.63 -11.33
CA ALA A 158 -0.46 27.96 -11.19
C ALA A 158 -1.16 26.99 -10.24
N ALA A 159 -0.73 25.73 -10.21
CA ALA A 159 -1.17 24.79 -9.19
C ALA A 159 -0.71 25.23 -7.78
N LEU A 160 0.37 26.02 -7.65
CA LEU A 160 0.89 26.48 -6.34
C LEU A 160 -0.06 27.39 -5.57
N VAL A 161 -0.86 28.19 -6.28
CA VAL A 161 -1.65 29.29 -5.70
C VAL A 161 -2.73 28.76 -4.73
N PRO A 162 -2.69 29.16 -3.44
CA PRO A 162 -3.70 28.74 -2.46
C PRO A 162 -5.10 29.23 -2.85
N VAL A 163 -6.09 28.34 -2.77
CA VAL A 163 -7.50 28.70 -2.96
C VAL A 163 -7.94 29.57 -1.78
N SER A 164 -8.05 30.89 -2.00
CA SER A 164 -8.75 31.76 -1.05
C SER A 164 -10.22 31.36 -1.04
N LYS A 165 -10.73 30.86 0.09
CA LYS A 165 -12.16 30.67 0.29
C LYS A 165 -12.81 32.05 0.20
N SER A 166 -13.61 32.31 -0.83
CA SER A 166 -14.58 33.41 -0.78
C SER A 166 -15.59 33.06 0.30
N THR A 167 -15.52 33.72 1.45
CA THR A 167 -16.63 33.79 2.39
C THR A 167 -17.77 34.49 1.68
N ASP A 168 -18.84 33.75 1.36
CA ASP A 168 -20.13 34.31 0.98
C ASP A 168 -20.61 35.22 2.12
N VAL A 169 -20.43 36.52 1.95
CA VAL A 169 -21.12 37.51 2.78
C VAL A 169 -22.55 37.57 2.24
N LYS A 170 -23.50 37.17 3.08
CA LYS A 170 -24.93 37.33 2.83
C LYS A 170 -25.23 38.80 2.56
N GLU A 171 -25.83 39.08 1.41
CA GLU A 171 -26.51 40.35 1.14
C GLU A 171 -27.69 40.49 2.11
N ASP A 172 -27.71 41.61 2.85
CA ASP A 172 -28.89 42.12 3.54
C ASP A 172 -29.06 43.61 3.14
N ASP A 173 -30.33 44.01 3.07
CA ASP A 173 -30.90 45.10 2.29
C ASP A 173 -30.36 46.55 2.47
N SER A 174 -30.50 47.30 1.36
CA SER A 174 -30.30 48.74 1.07
C SER A 174 -31.15 49.75 1.92
N PRO A 175 -31.20 51.11 1.69
CA PRO A 175 -30.59 51.98 0.66
C PRO A 175 -30.12 53.42 1.10
N ASN A 176 -29.63 54.20 0.10
CA ASN A 176 -29.54 55.68 -0.05
C ASN A 176 -28.21 56.42 0.23
N GLY A 177 -27.75 57.20 -0.77
CA GLY A 177 -27.06 58.49 -0.55
C GLY A 177 -25.80 58.83 -1.38
N ILE A 178 -25.99 59.40 -2.59
CA ILE A 178 -25.31 60.59 -3.18
C ILE A 178 -23.75 60.64 -3.34
N ILE A 179 -23.33 60.68 -4.62
CA ILE A 179 -22.29 61.49 -5.31
C ILE A 179 -20.99 61.86 -4.59
N ALA A 180 -19.83 61.41 -5.11
CA ALA A 180 -18.78 62.25 -5.74
C ALA A 180 -17.51 61.47 -6.13
N SER A 181 -16.94 61.88 -7.26
CA SER A 181 -15.76 61.41 -7.97
C SER A 181 -14.41 61.66 -7.27
N SER A 182 -13.42 60.76 -7.43
CA SER A 182 -12.11 61.10 -8.02
C SER A 182 -11.13 59.91 -8.15
N ASN A 183 -10.71 59.71 -9.40
CA ASN A 183 -9.39 59.39 -9.96
C ASN A 183 -8.54 58.15 -9.61
N SER A 184 -8.09 57.56 -10.74
CA SER A 184 -6.81 56.88 -11.05
C SER A 184 -6.67 55.42 -10.58
N GLY A 185 -6.31 54.44 -11.41
CA GLY A 185 -6.04 54.37 -12.83
C GLY A 185 -5.53 52.94 -13.13
N LEU A 186 -6.25 52.18 -13.95
CA LEU A 186 -5.81 50.88 -14.50
C LEU A 186 -6.37 50.76 -15.93
N PRO A 187 -5.57 50.43 -16.95
CA PRO A 187 -6.12 49.98 -18.22
C PRO A 187 -6.35 48.47 -18.19
N ILE A 188 -7.62 48.10 -18.23
CA ILE A 188 -8.19 46.83 -18.68
C ILE A 188 -7.95 46.76 -20.21
N THR A 189 -7.67 45.62 -20.86
CA THR A 189 -8.72 44.82 -21.50
C THR A 189 -8.14 43.59 -22.21
N SER A 190 -8.57 42.41 -21.76
CA SER A 190 -8.74 41.21 -22.57
C SER A 190 -10.15 41.22 -23.16
N LEU A 191 -10.28 41.22 -24.49
CA LEU A 191 -11.56 41.05 -25.17
C LEU A 191 -11.88 39.55 -25.31
N ARG A 192 -13.04 39.15 -24.76
CA ARG A 192 -13.68 37.84 -24.97
C ARG A 192 -14.51 37.89 -26.25
N SER A 193 -14.51 36.81 -27.03
CA SER A 193 -15.54 36.53 -28.03
C SER A 193 -16.57 35.54 -27.46
N ILE A 194 -17.83 35.84 -27.74
CA ILE A 194 -19.02 35.09 -27.31
C ILE A 194 -19.30 34.01 -28.36
N SER A 195 -19.55 32.78 -27.93
CA SER A 195 -20.39 31.85 -28.70
C SER A 195 -21.18 30.94 -27.75
N SER A 196 -22.50 31.03 -27.88
CA SER A 196 -23.54 30.32 -27.14
C SER A 196 -23.84 28.96 -27.77
N SER A 197 -23.79 27.88 -26.98
CA SER A 197 -24.73 26.74 -27.13
C SER A 197 -24.79 25.97 -25.81
N SER A 198 -25.97 25.97 -25.21
CA SER A 198 -26.38 25.30 -23.99
C SER A 198 -26.37 23.77 -24.10
N ASN A 199 -25.69 23.10 -23.17
CA ASN A 199 -26.07 21.76 -22.71
C ASN A 199 -25.78 21.65 -21.21
N ILE A 200 -26.83 21.37 -20.44
CA ILE A 200 -26.85 21.29 -18.99
C ILE A 200 -26.19 19.97 -18.58
N SER A 201 -25.10 20.02 -17.81
CA SER A 201 -24.58 18.86 -17.07
C SER A 201 -24.64 19.16 -15.57
N LEU A 202 -25.24 18.24 -14.82
CA LEU A 202 -25.40 18.25 -13.36
C LEU A 202 -24.08 18.59 -12.65
N HIS A 203 -24.08 19.73 -11.95
CA HIS A 203 -22.99 20.13 -11.07
C HIS A 203 -22.90 19.17 -9.88
N THR A 204 -21.82 18.40 -9.80
CA THR A 204 -21.26 17.99 -8.51
C THR A 204 -20.44 19.17 -8.01
N THR A 205 -20.63 19.55 -6.75
CA THR A 205 -20.02 20.69 -6.08
C THR A 205 -18.48 20.63 -6.10
N GLN A 206 -17.86 21.18 -7.14
CA GLN A 206 -16.43 21.48 -7.17
C GLN A 206 -16.19 22.83 -6.48
N SER A 207 -15.41 22.80 -5.40
CA SER A 207 -14.77 24.01 -4.87
C SER A 207 -13.84 24.58 -5.96
N HIS A 208 -13.90 25.89 -6.19
CA HIS A 208 -13.09 26.57 -7.21
C HIS A 208 -11.60 26.43 -6.91
N GLY A 209 -10.96 25.39 -7.45
CA GLY A 209 -9.53 25.13 -7.41
C GLY A 209 -8.89 25.18 -8.80
N TYR A 210 -7.56 25.24 -8.84
CA TYR A 210 -6.78 25.10 -10.07
C TYR A 210 -7.26 23.86 -10.88
N SER A 211 -7.52 24.05 -12.18
CA SER A 211 -7.91 22.96 -13.08
C SER A 211 -6.91 22.87 -14.23
N PRO A 212 -6.35 21.69 -14.51
CA PRO A 212 -5.43 21.52 -15.63
C PRO A 212 -6.16 21.64 -16.97
N VAL A 213 -5.41 21.99 -18.01
CA VAL A 213 -5.95 22.04 -19.38
C VAL A 213 -6.13 20.61 -19.88
N ALA A 214 -7.36 20.24 -20.26
CA ALA A 214 -7.65 18.91 -20.80
C ALA A 214 -7.48 18.88 -22.33
N ALA A 215 -6.59 18.01 -22.83
CA ALA A 215 -6.47 17.71 -24.25
C ALA A 215 -7.57 16.72 -24.68
N LYS A 216 -8.74 17.26 -25.02
CA LYS A 216 -9.95 16.44 -25.25
C LYS A 216 -9.88 15.65 -26.55
N GLY A 217 -9.80 14.31 -26.47
CA GLY A 217 -10.21 13.45 -27.58
C GLY A 217 -9.40 12.23 -27.94
N HIS A 218 -8.52 11.76 -27.05
CA HIS A 218 -8.33 10.32 -26.89
C HIS A 218 -9.62 9.70 -26.36
N LYS A 219 -10.02 8.57 -26.94
CA LYS A 219 -11.16 7.75 -26.51
C LYS A 219 -10.71 6.43 -25.90
N GLU A 220 -9.42 6.12 -25.99
CA GLU A 220 -8.81 4.91 -25.47
C GLU A 220 -7.56 5.23 -24.65
N SER A 221 -6.99 4.22 -24.00
CA SER A 221 -5.87 4.35 -23.08
C SER A 221 -4.62 4.94 -23.73
N VAL A 222 -4.04 5.93 -23.05
CA VAL A 222 -2.78 6.57 -23.43
C VAL A 222 -1.62 5.83 -22.74
N TYR A 223 -0.55 5.55 -23.48
CA TYR A 223 0.63 4.83 -22.99
C TYR A 223 1.93 5.61 -23.19
N ALA A 224 1.95 6.60 -24.08
CA ALA A 224 3.13 7.40 -24.38
C ALA A 224 2.76 8.87 -24.57
N LEU A 225 3.59 9.76 -24.03
CA LEU A 225 3.56 11.19 -24.26
C LEU A 225 4.97 11.69 -24.57
N ALA A 226 5.06 12.74 -25.38
CA ALA A 226 6.30 13.52 -25.52
C ALA A 226 5.94 14.98 -25.82
N MET A 227 6.79 15.89 -25.37
CA MET A 227 6.66 17.33 -25.59
C MET A 227 7.98 17.86 -26.15
N ASN A 228 7.91 18.86 -27.02
CA ASN A 228 9.13 19.50 -27.53
C ASN A 228 9.70 20.48 -26.48
N ASP A 229 10.98 20.85 -26.63
CA ASP A 229 11.68 21.69 -25.65
C ASP A 229 10.98 23.00 -25.35
N SER A 230 10.30 23.60 -26.34
CA SER A 230 9.59 24.88 -26.20
C SER A 230 8.18 24.73 -25.58
N GLY A 231 7.67 23.52 -25.41
CA GLY A 231 6.32 23.28 -24.87
C GLY A 231 5.19 23.71 -25.80
N THR A 232 5.45 23.78 -27.11
CA THR A 232 4.46 24.23 -28.11
C THR A 232 3.75 23.06 -28.80
N LEU A 233 4.30 21.85 -28.70
CA LEU A 233 3.74 20.64 -29.28
C LEU A 233 3.74 19.52 -28.24
N LEU A 234 2.58 18.90 -28.05
CA LEU A 234 2.41 17.68 -27.28
C LEU A 234 1.99 16.56 -28.24
N VAL A 235 2.71 15.45 -28.22
CA VAL A 235 2.34 14.23 -28.93
C VAL A 235 1.94 13.15 -27.95
N SER A 236 1.03 12.29 -28.40
CA SER A 236 0.44 11.25 -27.57
C SER A 236 0.15 10.00 -28.38
N GLY A 237 0.35 8.84 -27.76
CA GLY A 237 0.20 7.53 -28.35
C GLY A 237 -0.39 6.55 -27.35
N GLY A 238 -1.10 5.55 -27.86
CA GLY A 238 -1.79 4.57 -27.04
C GLY A 238 -2.47 3.49 -27.87
N THR A 239 -3.52 2.88 -27.31
CA THR A 239 -4.21 1.76 -27.95
C THR A 239 -5.01 2.15 -29.19
N GLU A 240 -5.24 3.44 -29.40
CA GLU A 240 -5.82 3.96 -30.66
C GLU A 240 -4.90 3.75 -31.88
N LYS A 241 -3.63 3.34 -31.67
CA LYS A 241 -2.65 3.00 -32.71
C LYS A 241 -2.25 4.18 -33.60
N VAL A 242 -2.47 5.39 -33.08
CA VAL A 242 -2.32 6.65 -33.81
C VAL A 242 -1.56 7.63 -32.94
N VAL A 243 -0.64 8.39 -33.56
CA VAL A 243 0.00 9.53 -32.91
C VAL A 243 -0.91 10.75 -33.06
N ARG A 244 -1.33 11.34 -31.94
CA ARG A 244 -2.09 12.59 -31.91
C ARG A 244 -1.20 13.74 -31.48
N VAL A 245 -1.35 14.88 -32.17
CA VAL A 245 -0.60 16.11 -31.91
C VAL A 245 -1.56 17.20 -31.43
N TRP A 246 -1.14 17.93 -30.41
CA TRP A 246 -1.93 18.96 -29.73
C TRP A 246 -1.11 20.23 -29.53
N ASP A 247 -1.81 21.37 -29.47
CA ASP A 247 -1.28 22.60 -28.88
C ASP A 247 -1.50 22.54 -27.35
N PRO A 248 -0.43 22.46 -26.53
CA PRO A 248 -0.54 22.33 -25.07
C PRO A 248 -1.24 23.52 -24.40
N ARG A 249 -1.13 24.73 -24.98
CA ARG A 249 -1.67 25.97 -24.39
C ARG A 249 -3.19 26.02 -24.48
N SER A 250 -3.75 25.54 -25.59
CA SER A 250 -5.20 25.55 -25.83
C SER A 250 -5.87 24.20 -25.54
N GLY A 251 -5.10 23.11 -25.45
CA GLY A 251 -5.62 21.74 -25.40
C GLY A 251 -6.29 21.32 -26.72
N SER A 252 -6.11 22.08 -27.80
CA SER A 252 -6.76 21.83 -29.09
C SER A 252 -5.99 20.80 -29.92
N LYS A 253 -6.72 20.01 -30.71
CA LYS A 253 -6.14 19.02 -31.63
C LYS A 253 -5.59 19.70 -32.86
N THR A 254 -4.38 19.32 -33.24
CA THR A 254 -3.77 19.79 -34.49
C THR A 254 -3.76 18.69 -35.54
N MET A 255 -3.30 17.48 -35.20
CA MET A 255 -3.03 16.44 -36.21
C MET A 255 -3.32 15.01 -35.72
N LYS A 256 -3.49 14.09 -36.68
CA LYS A 256 -3.72 12.66 -36.46
C LYS A 256 -2.89 11.83 -37.44
N LEU A 257 -1.84 11.16 -36.96
CA LEU A 257 -0.92 10.37 -37.80
C LEU A 257 -1.21 8.87 -37.69
N ARG A 258 -1.63 8.27 -38.80
CA ARG A 258 -1.97 6.83 -38.88
C ARG A 258 -0.82 6.04 -39.50
N GLY A 259 -0.57 4.84 -38.98
CA GLY A 259 0.37 3.91 -39.60
C GLY A 259 0.77 2.73 -38.70
N HIS A 260 0.80 2.92 -37.38
CA HIS A 260 0.99 1.79 -36.46
C HIS A 260 -0.21 0.84 -36.49
N THR A 261 0.06 -0.44 -36.25
CA THR A 261 -0.94 -1.51 -36.25
C THR A 261 -1.26 -2.03 -34.85
N ASP A 262 -0.54 -1.54 -33.84
CA ASP A 262 -0.77 -1.85 -32.43
C ASP A 262 -0.41 -0.66 -31.50
N ASN A 263 -0.55 -0.87 -30.19
CA ASN A 263 -0.37 0.10 -29.12
C ASN A 263 1.00 0.80 -29.18
N ILE A 264 0.99 2.12 -29.17
CA ILE A 264 2.19 2.97 -29.15
C ILE A 264 2.64 3.15 -27.70
N ARG A 265 3.88 2.75 -27.39
CA ARG A 265 4.41 2.70 -26.01
C ARG A 265 5.54 3.66 -25.73
N ALA A 266 6.24 4.14 -26.77
CA ALA A 266 7.28 5.14 -26.64
C ALA A 266 7.09 6.24 -27.68
N LEU A 267 7.36 7.49 -27.28
CA LEU A 267 7.37 8.65 -28.16
C LEU A 267 8.58 9.52 -27.82
N LEU A 268 9.23 10.07 -28.85
CA LEU A 268 10.24 11.11 -28.73
C LEU A 268 9.96 12.22 -29.75
N LEU A 269 10.33 13.44 -29.42
CA LEU A 269 10.33 14.58 -30.32
C LEU A 269 11.75 15.11 -30.47
N ASP A 270 12.07 15.65 -31.64
CA ASP A 270 13.28 16.44 -31.80
C ASP A 270 13.10 17.82 -31.15
N SER A 271 14.21 18.49 -30.85
CA SER A 271 14.21 19.82 -30.20
C SER A 271 13.46 20.89 -31.01
N THR A 272 13.37 20.72 -32.34
CA THR A 272 12.62 21.65 -33.21
C THR A 272 11.12 21.36 -33.24
N GLY A 273 10.69 20.17 -32.80
CA GLY A 273 9.30 19.71 -32.93
C GLY A 273 8.88 19.38 -34.36
N ARG A 274 9.83 19.19 -35.29
CA ARG A 274 9.55 18.79 -36.68
C ARG A 274 9.38 17.28 -36.80
N TYR A 275 10.20 16.51 -36.10
CA TYR A 275 10.25 15.06 -36.23
C TYR A 275 9.77 14.39 -34.95
N CYS A 276 9.02 13.30 -35.11
CA CYS A 276 8.59 12.46 -34.02
C CYS A 276 9.02 11.02 -34.28
N LEU A 277 9.57 10.35 -33.26
CA LEU A 277 9.80 8.92 -33.27
C LEU A 277 8.76 8.22 -32.41
N SER A 278 8.28 7.07 -32.86
CA SER A 278 7.34 6.25 -32.09
C SER A 278 7.73 4.77 -32.11
N GLY A 279 7.72 4.14 -30.94
CA GLY A 279 7.91 2.71 -30.74
C GLY A 279 6.59 2.05 -30.37
N SER A 280 6.26 0.93 -31.00
CA SER A 280 4.96 0.29 -30.86
C SER A 280 5.05 -1.21 -30.56
N SER A 281 3.93 -1.74 -30.06
CA SER A 281 3.70 -3.16 -29.89
C SER A 281 3.61 -3.95 -31.18
N ASP A 282 3.55 -3.26 -32.32
CA ASP A 282 3.67 -3.86 -33.65
C ASP A 282 5.11 -4.19 -34.07
N SER A 283 6.08 -4.16 -33.14
CA SER A 283 7.52 -4.38 -33.33
C SER A 283 8.25 -3.35 -34.20
N MET A 284 7.57 -2.26 -34.62
CA MET A 284 8.15 -1.24 -35.49
C MET A 284 8.48 0.04 -34.73
N ILE A 285 9.54 0.70 -35.18
CA ILE A 285 9.82 2.10 -34.87
C ILE A 285 9.46 2.93 -36.11
N ARG A 286 8.77 4.06 -35.93
CA ARG A 286 8.42 4.96 -37.04
C ARG A 286 8.95 6.37 -36.81
N LEU A 287 9.49 6.96 -37.87
CA LEU A 287 9.84 8.38 -37.95
C LEU A 287 8.73 9.12 -38.70
N TRP A 288 8.21 10.17 -38.09
CA TRP A 288 7.17 11.03 -38.64
C TRP A 288 7.73 12.43 -38.87
N ASP A 289 7.41 13.03 -40.01
CA ASP A 289 7.58 14.47 -40.24
C ASP A 289 6.23 15.13 -39.95
N LEU A 290 6.18 15.94 -38.89
CA LEU A 290 4.97 16.60 -38.41
C LEU A 290 4.51 17.71 -39.37
N ASN A 291 5.42 18.34 -40.12
CA ASN A 291 5.06 19.34 -41.12
C ASN A 291 4.40 18.70 -42.34
N GLN A 292 4.95 17.56 -42.79
CA GLN A 292 4.38 16.78 -43.91
C GLN A 292 3.20 15.89 -43.48
N GLN A 293 2.97 15.75 -42.18
CA GLN A 293 1.90 14.93 -41.59
C GLN A 293 1.92 13.46 -42.06
N ARG A 294 3.11 12.89 -42.25
CA ARG A 294 3.26 11.52 -42.75
C ARG A 294 4.41 10.77 -42.09
N CYS A 295 4.34 9.45 -42.16
CA CYS A 295 5.47 8.59 -41.84
C CYS A 295 6.52 8.71 -42.95
N VAL A 296 7.76 9.02 -42.57
CA VAL A 296 8.90 9.12 -43.48
C VAL A 296 9.57 7.75 -43.60
N HIS A 297 9.88 7.12 -42.46
CA HIS A 297 10.57 5.83 -42.38
C HIS A 297 9.95 4.92 -41.33
N SER A 298 10.06 3.61 -41.56
CA SER A 298 9.72 2.56 -40.61
C SER A 298 10.92 1.63 -40.45
N TYR A 299 11.33 1.39 -39.21
CA TYR A 299 12.50 0.59 -38.87
C TYR A 299 12.03 -0.71 -38.21
N ALA A 300 12.23 -1.84 -38.89
CA ALA A 300 11.95 -3.17 -38.36
C ALA A 300 13.19 -3.77 -37.71
N VAL A 301 13.45 -3.38 -36.46
CA VAL A 301 14.67 -3.74 -35.72
C VAL A 301 14.42 -4.78 -34.63
N HIS A 302 13.21 -4.82 -34.07
CA HIS A 302 12.88 -5.70 -32.94
C HIS A 302 12.05 -6.90 -33.38
N THR A 303 12.20 -8.04 -32.68
CA THR A 303 11.36 -9.24 -32.90
C THR A 303 10.00 -9.15 -32.24
N ASP A 304 9.85 -8.25 -31.26
CA ASP A 304 8.67 -8.10 -30.43
C ASP A 304 8.45 -6.60 -30.12
N SER A 305 7.45 -6.29 -29.29
CA SER A 305 7.01 -4.95 -28.92
C SER A 305 8.14 -4.04 -28.44
N VAL A 306 8.23 -2.83 -29.01
CA VAL A 306 9.16 -1.77 -28.59
C VAL A 306 8.51 -0.94 -27.49
N TRP A 307 9.18 -0.80 -26.35
CA TRP A 307 8.63 -0.15 -25.14
C TRP A 307 9.36 1.14 -24.78
N ALA A 308 10.64 1.24 -25.11
CA ALA A 308 11.49 2.36 -24.73
C ALA A 308 12.26 2.88 -25.93
N LEU A 309 12.40 4.20 -25.99
CA LEU A 309 13.25 4.89 -26.94
C LEU A 309 14.08 5.94 -26.21
N ALA A 310 15.32 6.13 -26.62
CA ALA A 310 16.14 7.28 -26.28
C ALA A 310 16.85 7.77 -27.56
N SER A 311 17.22 9.04 -27.63
CA SER A 311 17.90 9.60 -28.81
C SER A 311 19.12 10.40 -28.42
N THR A 312 20.08 10.48 -29.33
CA THR A 312 21.18 11.45 -29.23
C THR A 312 20.65 12.89 -29.24
N PRO A 313 21.35 13.87 -28.64
CA PRO A 313 20.93 15.28 -28.68
C PRO A 313 20.75 15.86 -30.10
N THR A 314 21.49 15.34 -31.08
CA THR A 314 21.39 15.74 -32.49
C THR A 314 20.20 15.09 -33.22
N PHE A 315 19.45 14.21 -32.55
CA PHE A 315 18.37 13.41 -33.14
C PHE A 315 18.81 12.63 -34.40
N SER A 316 20.09 12.21 -34.45
CA SER A 316 20.66 11.45 -35.57
C SER A 316 20.56 9.95 -35.36
N HIS A 317 20.72 9.48 -34.12
CA HIS A 317 20.63 8.07 -33.76
C HIS A 317 19.57 7.86 -32.67
N VAL A 318 18.90 6.71 -32.76
CA VAL A 318 17.91 6.26 -31.78
C VAL A 318 18.38 4.97 -31.13
N TYR A 319 18.24 4.91 -29.81
CA TYR A 319 18.36 3.71 -29.00
C TYR A 319 16.97 3.15 -28.74
N SER A 320 16.80 1.84 -28.88
CA SER A 320 15.49 1.20 -28.74
C SER A 320 15.57 -0.12 -28.00
N GLY A 321 14.56 -0.37 -27.17
CA GLY A 321 14.44 -1.57 -26.35
C GLY A 321 12.99 -1.93 -26.07
N GLY A 322 12.74 -3.20 -25.77
CA GLY A 322 11.40 -3.64 -25.40
C GLY A 322 11.32 -5.10 -24.97
N ARG A 323 10.26 -5.77 -25.43
CA ARG A 323 9.89 -7.12 -24.99
C ARG A 323 10.88 -8.22 -25.40
N ASP A 324 11.63 -8.00 -26.47
CA ASP A 324 12.68 -8.90 -26.93
C ASP A 324 14.00 -8.79 -26.14
N SER A 325 14.04 -7.95 -25.10
CA SER A 325 15.16 -7.77 -24.18
C SER A 325 16.48 -7.34 -24.85
N SER A 326 16.37 -6.82 -26.08
CA SER A 326 17.51 -6.44 -26.91
C SER A 326 17.60 -4.92 -26.98
N LEU A 327 18.80 -4.36 -26.82
CA LEU A 327 19.07 -2.95 -26.96
C LEU A 327 19.76 -2.70 -28.31
N TYR A 328 19.12 -1.94 -29.19
CA TYR A 328 19.70 -1.54 -30.47
C TYR A 328 20.02 -0.05 -30.51
N VAL A 329 21.00 0.31 -31.33
CA VAL A 329 21.21 1.69 -31.82
C VAL A 329 20.99 1.70 -33.32
N THR A 330 20.25 2.69 -33.82
CA THR A 330 19.93 2.85 -35.24
C THR A 330 20.23 4.26 -35.71
N ASP A 331 20.99 4.37 -36.80
CA ASP A 331 21.20 5.62 -37.54
C ASP A 331 19.95 5.92 -38.37
N LEU A 332 19.35 7.10 -38.13
CA LEU A 332 18.07 7.47 -38.76
C LEU A 332 18.23 7.90 -40.23
N ALA A 333 19.44 8.25 -40.67
CA ALA A 333 19.74 8.65 -42.04
C ALA A 333 20.09 7.44 -42.91
N THR A 334 21.02 6.59 -42.44
CA THR A 334 21.46 5.40 -43.20
C THR A 334 20.53 4.20 -43.01
N ARG A 335 19.74 4.20 -41.91
CA ARG A 335 18.91 3.08 -41.44
C ARG A 335 19.73 1.87 -41.03
N GLU A 336 21.02 2.03 -40.77
CA GLU A 336 21.83 0.97 -40.20
C GLU A 336 21.54 0.81 -38.71
N SER A 337 21.38 -0.43 -38.28
CA SER A 337 21.10 -0.83 -36.91
C SER A 337 22.16 -1.78 -36.39
N LEU A 338 22.46 -1.67 -35.11
CA LEU A 338 23.46 -2.46 -34.42
C LEU A 338 22.92 -2.94 -33.07
N LEU A 339 23.17 -4.20 -32.72
CA LEU A 339 22.80 -4.78 -31.43
C LEU A 339 23.87 -4.43 -30.38
N LEU A 340 23.54 -3.59 -29.40
CA LEU A 340 24.45 -3.22 -28.32
C LEU A 340 24.60 -4.34 -27.30
N CYS A 341 23.48 -4.83 -26.77
CA CYS A 341 23.45 -5.88 -25.77
C CYS A 341 22.10 -6.62 -25.77
N THR A 342 22.10 -7.79 -25.16
CA THR A 342 20.89 -8.58 -24.88
C THR A 342 21.01 -9.23 -23.49
N LYS A 343 19.95 -9.18 -22.69
CA LYS A 343 19.86 -9.75 -21.34
C LYS A 343 18.51 -10.46 -21.15
N GLU A 344 18.28 -11.03 -19.97
CA GLU A 344 17.12 -11.90 -19.70
C GLU A 344 15.80 -11.17 -19.53
N HIS A 345 15.82 -9.86 -19.25
CA HIS A 345 14.64 -9.11 -18.86
C HIS A 345 14.23 -8.06 -19.89
N PRO A 346 12.94 -7.98 -20.25
CA PRO A 346 12.41 -6.93 -21.11
C PRO A 346 12.76 -5.52 -20.64
N ILE A 347 13.11 -4.65 -21.59
CA ILE A 347 13.51 -3.27 -21.33
C ILE A 347 12.25 -2.40 -21.17
N SER A 348 12.14 -1.72 -20.03
CA SER A 348 11.02 -0.84 -19.68
C SER A 348 11.29 0.62 -20.07
N GLN A 349 12.51 1.12 -19.83
CA GLN A 349 12.88 2.52 -20.10
C GLN A 349 14.38 2.66 -20.34
N LEU A 350 14.74 3.68 -21.13
CA LEU A 350 16.12 4.03 -21.46
C LEU A 350 16.41 5.49 -21.10
N ALA A 351 17.61 5.77 -20.58
CA ALA A 351 18.07 7.13 -20.32
C ALA A 351 19.54 7.30 -20.72
N LEU A 352 19.78 8.14 -21.73
CA LEU A 352 21.14 8.42 -22.21
C LEU A 352 21.87 9.35 -21.23
N HIS A 353 23.06 8.95 -20.80
CA HIS A 353 23.94 9.68 -19.88
C HIS A 353 25.34 9.76 -20.50
N ASP A 354 25.57 10.85 -21.24
CA ASP A 354 26.82 11.08 -21.98
C ASP A 354 27.14 9.94 -22.95
N ASP A 355 28.26 9.23 -22.75
CA ASP A 355 28.68 8.10 -23.59
C ASP A 355 28.17 6.74 -23.08
N SER A 356 27.24 6.76 -22.13
CA SER A 356 26.59 5.57 -21.58
C SER A 356 25.07 5.69 -21.65
N ILE A 357 24.38 4.56 -21.52
CA ILE A 357 22.92 4.48 -21.45
C ILE A 357 22.50 3.64 -20.27
N TRP A 358 21.59 4.19 -19.46
CA TRP A 358 20.94 3.45 -18.38
C TRP A 358 19.73 2.70 -18.92
N VAL A 359 19.59 1.46 -18.49
CA VAL A 359 18.57 0.51 -18.93
C VAL A 359 17.81 0.00 -17.71
N ALA A 360 16.53 0.36 -17.64
CA ALA A 360 15.58 -0.20 -16.67
C ALA A 360 14.84 -1.38 -17.31
N THR A 361 14.61 -2.44 -16.54
CA THR A 361 13.98 -3.66 -17.03
C THR A 361 12.80 -4.08 -16.16
N THR A 362 12.18 -5.23 -16.44
CA THR A 362 11.19 -5.83 -15.55
C THR A 362 11.79 -6.39 -14.26
N ASP A 363 13.11 -6.50 -14.16
CA ASP A 363 13.82 -6.81 -12.92
C ASP A 363 14.11 -5.54 -12.09
N SER A 364 14.35 -5.77 -10.81
CA SER A 364 14.66 -4.77 -9.79
C SER A 364 16.02 -4.10 -9.96
N SER A 365 16.93 -4.68 -10.74
CA SER A 365 18.23 -4.08 -11.04
C SER A 365 18.18 -3.10 -12.23
N VAL A 366 19.10 -2.13 -12.22
CA VAL A 366 19.27 -1.15 -13.29
C VAL A 366 20.72 -1.21 -13.79
N HIS A 367 20.90 -1.28 -15.10
CA HIS A 367 22.21 -1.48 -15.72
C HIS A 367 22.63 -0.28 -16.55
N LYS A 368 23.91 0.10 -16.46
CA LYS A 368 24.56 1.09 -17.33
C LYS A 368 25.35 0.35 -18.41
N TRP A 369 25.17 0.74 -19.66
CA TRP A 369 25.86 0.17 -20.80
C TRP A 369 26.64 1.26 -21.54
N PRO A 370 27.81 0.95 -22.13
CA PRO A 370 28.46 1.87 -23.05
C PRO A 370 27.58 2.11 -24.29
N ALA A 371 27.46 3.37 -24.70
CA ALA A 371 26.61 3.80 -25.82
C ALA A 371 27.32 4.71 -26.82
N GLU A 372 28.43 5.37 -26.43
CA GLU A 372 29.10 6.39 -27.25
C GLU A 372 28.11 7.48 -27.72
N GLY A 373 27.23 7.94 -26.83
CA GLY A 373 26.15 8.87 -27.14
C GLY A 373 26.58 10.18 -27.84
N ARG A 374 27.84 10.62 -27.68
CA ARG A 374 28.39 11.79 -28.38
C ARG A 374 28.81 11.48 -29.82
N ASP A 375 29.32 10.27 -30.07
CA ASP A 375 29.76 9.80 -31.39
C ASP A 375 29.41 8.32 -31.60
N PRO A 376 28.13 8.01 -31.88
CA PRO A 376 27.68 6.62 -32.00
C PRO A 376 28.36 5.84 -33.12
N GLN A 377 28.94 6.52 -34.11
CA GLN A 377 29.65 5.90 -35.23
C GLN A 377 30.82 5.03 -34.78
N LYS A 378 31.43 5.34 -33.62
CA LYS A 378 32.46 4.49 -33.00
C LYS A 378 31.95 3.09 -32.66
N VAL A 379 30.67 2.94 -32.30
CA VAL A 379 30.11 1.62 -32.00
C VAL A 379 29.89 0.82 -33.27
N PHE A 380 29.45 1.47 -34.37
CA PHE A 380 29.28 0.82 -35.67
C PHE A 380 30.59 0.27 -36.25
N GLN A 381 31.74 0.82 -35.86
CA GLN A 381 33.06 0.26 -36.20
C GLN A 381 33.41 -1.00 -35.41
N LYS A 382 32.78 -1.23 -34.23
CA LYS A 382 33.09 -2.32 -33.32
C LYS A 382 32.26 -3.59 -33.55
N GLY A 383 31.11 -3.50 -34.23
CA GLY A 383 30.19 -4.62 -34.42
C GLY A 383 29.52 -4.66 -35.79
N GLY A 384 28.91 -5.79 -36.12
CA GLY A 384 28.21 -5.97 -37.40
C GLY A 384 26.87 -5.21 -37.40
N SER A 385 26.76 -4.19 -38.24
CA SER A 385 25.50 -3.49 -38.50
C SER A 385 24.66 -4.20 -39.56
N PHE A 386 23.36 -3.93 -39.58
CA PHE A 386 22.44 -4.41 -40.62
C PHE A 386 21.46 -3.30 -40.98
N LEU A 387 20.96 -3.31 -42.22
CA LEU A 387 19.98 -2.33 -42.66
C LEU A 387 18.60 -2.64 -42.07
N ALA A 388 18.03 -1.72 -41.30
CA ALA A 388 16.66 -1.81 -40.81
C ALA A 388 15.68 -1.80 -41.99
N GLY A 389 15.00 -2.93 -42.19
CA GLY A 389 14.06 -3.10 -43.29
C GLY A 389 12.74 -2.37 -43.10
N ASN A 390 11.99 -2.22 -44.20
CA ASN A 390 10.58 -1.77 -44.20
C ASN A 390 9.59 -2.92 -43.91
N LEU A 391 10.07 -4.16 -43.85
CA LEU A 391 9.29 -5.38 -43.59
C LEU A 391 9.58 -5.87 -42.18
N SER A 392 8.62 -6.54 -41.54
CA SER A 392 8.78 -7.09 -40.18
C SER A 392 10.08 -7.90 -40.02
N PHE A 393 10.67 -7.85 -38.83
CA PHE A 393 11.99 -8.41 -38.51
C PHE A 393 12.21 -9.85 -39.02
N SER A 394 11.18 -10.70 -38.93
CA SER A 394 11.20 -12.08 -39.42
C SER A 394 11.41 -12.20 -40.94
N ARG A 395 10.89 -11.25 -41.73
CA ARG A 395 11.08 -11.21 -43.19
C ARG A 395 12.42 -10.57 -43.58
N ALA A 396 12.94 -9.65 -42.77
CA ALA A 396 14.23 -9.00 -43.02
C ALA A 396 15.42 -9.96 -42.83
N ARG A 397 15.42 -10.81 -41.78
CA ARG A 397 16.50 -11.80 -41.55
C ARG A 397 16.57 -12.94 -42.57
N ALA A 398 15.45 -13.31 -43.19
CA ALA A 398 15.41 -14.36 -44.19
C ALA A 398 16.11 -13.97 -45.51
N CYS A 399 16.34 -12.68 -45.76
CA CYS A 399 16.80 -12.17 -47.05
C CYS A 399 18.27 -11.77 -47.12
N LEU A 400 18.99 -11.57 -46.00
CA LEU A 400 20.31 -10.93 -46.05
C LEU A 400 21.50 -11.79 -45.64
N GLU A 401 21.50 -12.58 -44.56
CA GLU A 401 22.75 -13.28 -44.18
C GLU A 401 22.67 -14.47 -43.21
N GLY A 402 21.48 -14.96 -42.83
CA GLY A 402 21.34 -16.22 -42.07
C GLY A 402 21.91 -16.25 -40.64
N SER A 403 22.73 -15.29 -40.20
CA SER A 403 23.26 -15.19 -38.83
C SER A 403 22.55 -14.11 -38.00
N SER A 404 22.32 -14.41 -36.72
CA SER A 404 21.80 -13.44 -35.76
C SER A 404 22.86 -12.36 -35.48
N PRO A 405 22.54 -11.04 -35.49
CA PRO A 405 23.39 -10.00 -34.92
C PRO A 405 23.92 -10.42 -33.55
N ALA A 406 25.23 -10.33 -33.39
CA ALA A 406 25.91 -10.57 -32.13
C ALA A 406 25.96 -9.26 -31.32
N PRO A 407 25.77 -9.31 -29.99
CA PRO A 407 25.85 -8.12 -29.15
C PRO A 407 27.29 -7.60 -29.09
N VAL A 408 27.45 -6.27 -29.18
CA VAL A 408 28.75 -5.61 -29.02
C VAL A 408 29.29 -5.77 -27.59
N TYR A 409 28.41 -5.69 -26.59
CA TYR A 409 28.75 -5.78 -25.18
C TYR A 409 28.05 -6.97 -24.51
N GLN A 410 28.80 -7.74 -23.72
CA GLN A 410 28.27 -8.89 -22.96
C GLN A 410 27.88 -8.52 -21.52
N GLU A 411 28.60 -7.56 -20.93
CA GLU A 411 28.40 -7.13 -19.55
C GLU A 411 28.21 -5.60 -19.45
N PRO A 412 27.38 -5.15 -18.49
CA PRO A 412 27.19 -3.72 -18.24
C PRO A 412 28.43 -3.12 -17.60
N SER A 413 28.65 -1.82 -17.80
CA SER A 413 29.73 -1.08 -17.15
C SER A 413 29.48 -0.83 -15.67
N LEU A 414 28.22 -0.68 -15.27
CA LEU A 414 27.81 -0.52 -13.88
C LEU A 414 26.43 -1.15 -13.67
N THR A 415 26.21 -1.74 -12.49
CA THR A 415 24.91 -2.29 -12.10
C THR A 415 24.49 -1.75 -10.73
N ILE A 416 23.29 -1.18 -10.68
CA ILE A 416 22.57 -0.91 -9.44
C ILE A 416 21.78 -2.16 -9.09
N ALA A 417 22.20 -2.85 -8.03
CA ALA A 417 21.57 -4.10 -7.61
C ALA A 417 20.19 -3.86 -6.99
N GLY A 418 19.21 -4.68 -7.38
CA GLY A 418 17.93 -4.82 -6.70
C GLY A 418 17.94 -5.95 -5.67
N ILE A 419 16.80 -6.18 -5.02
CA ILE A 419 16.57 -7.32 -4.13
C ILE A 419 15.42 -8.21 -4.67
N PRO A 420 15.45 -9.53 -4.42
CA PRO A 420 14.36 -10.41 -4.81
C PRO A 420 13.03 -9.97 -4.20
N GLY A 421 12.03 -9.76 -5.07
CA GLY A 421 10.68 -9.40 -4.67
C GLY A 421 9.87 -10.63 -4.26
N ILE A 422 9.00 -10.49 -3.27
CA ILE A 422 8.06 -11.53 -2.86
C ILE A 422 7.01 -11.73 -3.97
N VAL A 423 6.86 -12.96 -4.46
CA VAL A 423 5.94 -13.30 -5.55
C VAL A 423 4.80 -14.23 -5.12
N GLN A 424 4.98 -14.97 -4.04
CA GLN A 424 3.99 -15.92 -3.53
C GLN A 424 3.89 -15.81 -2.01
N HIS A 425 2.68 -16.01 -1.46
CA HIS A 425 2.43 -15.99 -0.04
C HIS A 425 1.32 -16.98 0.36
N GLU A 426 1.33 -17.39 1.63
CA GLU A 426 0.27 -18.22 2.26
C GLU A 426 0.07 -17.78 3.71
N ILE A 427 -1.18 -17.53 4.09
CA ILE A 427 -1.55 -17.24 5.48
C ILE A 427 -1.72 -18.57 6.23
N LEU A 428 -0.94 -18.78 7.29
CA LEU A 428 -1.06 -20.01 8.10
C LEU A 428 -2.31 -20.01 8.98
N ASN A 429 -2.70 -21.20 9.44
CA ASN A 429 -3.94 -21.45 10.18
C ASN A 429 -4.06 -20.69 11.51
N ASN A 430 -2.93 -20.39 12.14
CA ASN A 430 -2.87 -19.56 13.35
C ASN A 430 -3.26 -18.09 13.08
N ARG A 431 -3.44 -17.70 11.81
CA ARG A 431 -3.77 -16.33 11.36
C ARG A 431 -2.85 -15.30 12.01
N ARG A 432 -1.56 -15.61 12.14
CA ARG A 432 -0.54 -14.69 12.65
C ARG A 432 0.74 -14.78 11.84
N GLN A 433 1.00 -15.96 11.29
CA GLN A 433 2.19 -16.20 10.49
C GLN A 433 1.85 -16.27 9.00
N VAL A 434 2.78 -15.78 8.19
CA VAL A 434 2.66 -15.80 6.72
C VAL A 434 3.93 -16.41 6.14
N LEU A 435 3.78 -17.44 5.31
CA LEU A 435 4.86 -18.02 4.54
C LEU A 435 4.98 -17.27 3.20
N THR A 436 6.18 -16.97 2.76
CA THR A 436 6.44 -16.20 1.53
C THR A 436 7.51 -16.87 0.68
N LYS A 437 7.47 -16.66 -0.64
CA LYS A 437 8.53 -17.04 -1.58
C LYS A 437 8.86 -15.87 -2.50
N ASP A 438 10.14 -15.60 -2.71
CA ASP A 438 10.62 -14.53 -3.58
C ASP A 438 10.99 -14.99 -4.99
N THR A 439 11.39 -14.04 -5.86
CA THR A 439 11.83 -14.31 -7.24
C THR A 439 13.09 -15.17 -7.33
N ALA A 440 13.92 -15.19 -6.28
CA ALA A 440 15.10 -16.06 -6.21
C ALA A 440 14.76 -17.47 -5.68
N GLY A 441 13.50 -17.70 -5.28
CA GLY A 441 13.04 -18.99 -4.77
C GLY A 441 13.18 -19.17 -3.26
N SER A 442 13.67 -18.16 -2.52
CA SER A 442 13.86 -18.22 -1.07
C SER A 442 12.52 -18.20 -0.35
N VAL A 443 12.32 -19.12 0.60
CA VAL A 443 11.09 -19.22 1.39
C VAL A 443 11.32 -18.69 2.80
N LYS A 444 10.47 -17.75 3.26
CA LYS A 444 10.59 -17.13 4.58
C LYS A 444 9.27 -17.17 5.35
N LEU A 445 9.35 -17.37 6.66
CA LEU A 445 8.22 -17.32 7.59
C LEU A 445 8.20 -15.99 8.35
N TRP A 446 7.08 -15.28 8.30
CA TRP A 446 6.89 -13.97 8.91
C TRP A 446 5.95 -14.03 10.10
N ASP A 447 6.22 -13.23 11.14
CA ASP A 447 5.24 -12.84 12.16
C ASP A 447 4.70 -11.45 11.80
N ILE A 448 3.44 -11.38 11.35
CA ILE A 448 2.87 -10.10 10.89
C ILE A 448 2.58 -9.15 12.06
N THR A 449 2.37 -9.68 13.27
CA THR A 449 2.02 -8.86 14.43
C THR A 449 3.19 -8.00 14.88
N LYS A 450 4.42 -8.46 14.61
CA LYS A 450 5.69 -7.76 14.92
C LYS A 450 6.42 -7.27 13.67
N GLY A 451 6.00 -7.72 12.48
CA GLY A 451 6.62 -7.37 11.21
C GLY A 451 8.03 -7.93 11.02
N VAL A 452 8.32 -9.13 11.56
CA VAL A 452 9.66 -9.72 11.53
C VAL A 452 9.67 -11.07 10.83
N VAL A 453 10.80 -11.40 10.19
CA VAL A 453 11.07 -12.76 9.71
C VAL A 453 11.43 -13.62 10.92
N ILE A 454 10.66 -14.69 11.15
CA ILE A 454 10.91 -15.68 12.19
C ILE A 454 12.03 -16.61 11.75
N GLU A 455 11.96 -17.08 10.51
CA GLU A 455 12.88 -18.07 9.95
C GLU A 455 13.02 -17.88 8.44
N ASP A 456 14.25 -17.99 7.94
CA ASP A 456 14.58 -17.99 6.51
C ASP A 456 15.01 -19.41 6.12
N TYR A 457 14.22 -20.07 5.29
CA TYR A 457 14.46 -21.45 4.88
C TYR A 457 15.35 -21.55 3.64
N GLY A 458 15.69 -20.43 2.99
CA GLY A 458 16.41 -20.44 1.73
C GLY A 458 15.58 -21.05 0.59
N GLU A 459 16.26 -21.53 -0.44
CA GLU A 459 15.63 -22.13 -1.63
C GLU A 459 15.08 -23.53 -1.33
N VAL A 460 13.82 -23.59 -0.90
CA VAL A 460 13.10 -24.84 -0.59
C VAL A 460 11.73 -24.90 -1.26
N SER A 461 11.14 -26.10 -1.31
CA SER A 461 9.77 -26.28 -1.81
C SER A 461 8.77 -25.56 -0.92
N PHE A 462 8.02 -24.62 -1.51
CA PHE A 462 7.02 -23.82 -0.82
C PHE A 462 5.86 -24.69 -0.29
N ASP A 463 5.35 -25.60 -1.12
CA ASP A 463 4.20 -26.44 -0.77
C ASP A 463 4.54 -27.45 0.32
N GLU A 464 5.72 -28.08 0.25
CA GLU A 464 6.18 -28.98 1.32
C GLU A 464 6.33 -28.25 2.64
N LYS A 465 6.85 -27.02 2.62
CA LYS A 465 7.05 -26.26 3.85
C LYS A 465 5.72 -25.78 4.43
N LYS A 466 4.79 -25.38 3.57
CA LYS A 466 3.40 -25.09 3.94
C LYS A 466 2.74 -26.28 4.65
N GLU A 467 2.89 -27.49 4.12
CA GLU A 467 2.36 -28.70 4.74
C GLU A 467 3.03 -29.02 6.09
N LYS A 468 4.36 -28.89 6.17
CA LYS A 468 5.12 -29.10 7.41
C LYS A 468 4.75 -28.12 8.52
N LEU A 469 4.38 -26.89 8.17
CA LEU A 469 3.97 -25.84 9.11
C LEU A 469 2.46 -25.85 9.41
N PHE A 470 1.72 -26.82 8.88
CA PHE A 470 0.29 -26.94 9.15
C PHE A 470 0.04 -27.22 10.64
N GLU A 471 -0.75 -26.34 11.25
CA GLU A 471 -1.23 -26.51 12.62
C GLU A 471 -2.75 -26.70 12.60
N MET A 472 -3.25 -27.67 13.35
CA MET A 472 -4.69 -27.95 13.47
C MET A 472 -5.37 -26.95 14.43
N VAL A 473 -5.38 -25.67 14.05
CA VAL A 473 -6.02 -24.57 14.77
C VAL A 473 -6.93 -23.77 13.83
N SER A 474 -7.98 -23.17 14.39
CA SER A 474 -8.92 -22.34 13.63
C SER A 474 -9.10 -20.99 14.28
N PHE A 475 -8.55 -19.95 13.66
CA PHE A 475 -8.77 -18.55 14.01
C PHE A 475 -9.67 -17.86 12.98
N PRO A 476 -10.50 -16.89 13.39
CA PRO A 476 -11.21 -16.06 12.42
C PRO A 476 -10.22 -15.23 11.59
N THR A 477 -10.54 -15.08 10.31
CA THR A 477 -9.90 -14.11 9.41
C THR A 477 -9.99 -12.71 10.00
N TRP A 478 -8.86 -12.05 10.22
CA TRP A 478 -8.79 -10.66 10.69
C TRP A 478 -7.93 -9.75 9.79
N PHE A 479 -7.25 -10.31 8.79
CA PHE A 479 -6.50 -9.57 7.79
C PHE A 479 -6.54 -10.32 6.45
N THR A 480 -6.20 -9.60 5.39
CA THR A 480 -5.88 -10.16 4.08
C THR A 480 -4.48 -9.70 3.66
N THR A 481 -3.87 -10.38 2.69
CA THR A 481 -2.49 -10.09 2.26
C THR A 481 -2.36 -10.01 0.75
N ASP A 482 -1.41 -9.22 0.28
CA ASP A 482 -0.97 -9.19 -1.11
C ASP A 482 0.55 -9.01 -1.21
N THR A 483 1.11 -9.35 -2.36
CA THR A 483 2.55 -9.23 -2.67
C THR A 483 2.80 -8.45 -3.96
N ARG A 484 1.85 -7.60 -4.37
CA ARG A 484 1.85 -6.92 -5.67
C ARG A 484 3.04 -5.96 -5.85
N LEU A 485 3.53 -5.39 -4.76
CA LEU A 485 4.64 -4.45 -4.75
C LEU A 485 6.00 -5.14 -4.58
N GLY A 486 6.07 -6.48 -4.61
CA GLY A 486 7.30 -7.23 -4.28
C GLY A 486 7.60 -7.28 -2.78
N SER A 487 6.72 -6.73 -1.94
CA SER A 487 6.77 -6.75 -0.47
C SER A 487 5.47 -7.31 0.10
N LEU A 488 5.49 -7.74 1.36
CA LEU A 488 4.30 -8.31 2.01
C LEU A 488 3.41 -7.19 2.56
N SER A 489 2.26 -6.97 1.91
CA SER A 489 1.24 -6.01 2.33
C SER A 489 0.17 -6.71 3.16
N ILE A 490 -0.17 -6.13 4.32
CA ILE A 490 -1.21 -6.63 5.21
C ILE A 490 -2.36 -5.62 5.27
N HIS A 491 -3.57 -6.04 4.93
CA HIS A 491 -4.77 -5.20 4.94
C HIS A 491 -5.67 -5.49 6.13
N LEU A 492 -6.10 -4.43 6.81
CA LEU A 492 -7.03 -4.45 7.92
C LEU A 492 -8.32 -3.71 7.54
N ASP A 493 -9.44 -4.42 7.62
CA ASP A 493 -10.78 -3.91 7.35
C ASP A 493 -11.68 -4.06 8.59
N THR A 494 -12.31 -2.97 9.02
CA THR A 494 -13.30 -2.96 10.12
C THR A 494 -14.65 -3.51 9.63
N PRO A 495 -15.40 -4.26 10.48
CA PRO A 495 -15.08 -4.69 11.84
C PRO A 495 -14.31 -6.02 11.94
N GLN A 496 -14.06 -6.68 10.80
CA GLN A 496 -13.51 -8.04 10.75
C GLN A 496 -12.13 -8.16 11.39
N CYS A 497 -11.31 -7.11 11.32
CA CYS A 497 -9.97 -7.11 11.92
C CYS A 497 -9.98 -7.32 13.45
N PHE A 498 -11.06 -6.98 14.14
CA PHE A 498 -11.14 -7.15 15.59
C PHE A 498 -11.71 -8.49 16.05
N SER A 499 -11.89 -9.44 15.12
CA SER A 499 -12.52 -10.74 15.42
C SER A 499 -11.56 -11.77 16.03
N ALA A 500 -10.25 -11.62 15.84
CA ALA A 500 -9.26 -12.58 16.31
C ALA A 500 -8.77 -12.24 17.73
N GLU A 501 -9.22 -13.05 18.69
CA GLU A 501 -8.74 -13.03 20.07
C GLU A 501 -7.79 -14.21 20.31
N ILE A 502 -6.79 -14.02 21.17
CA ILE A 502 -5.88 -15.04 21.67
C ILE A 502 -5.69 -14.89 23.19
N TYR A 503 -5.38 -15.96 23.91
CA TYR A 503 -5.06 -15.86 25.33
C TYR A 503 -3.65 -15.30 25.52
N SER A 504 -3.46 -14.49 26.57
CA SER A 504 -2.15 -13.89 26.92
C SER A 504 -1.04 -14.93 27.08
N VAL A 505 -1.37 -16.10 27.62
CA VAL A 505 -0.43 -17.23 27.80
C VAL A 505 0.16 -17.72 26.48
N ASP A 506 -0.61 -17.69 25.37
CA ASP A 506 -0.14 -18.15 24.05
C ASP A 506 0.76 -17.12 23.35
N LEU A 507 0.72 -15.86 23.81
CA LEU A 507 1.59 -14.80 23.32
C LEU A 507 2.87 -14.64 24.15
N ASN A 508 3.03 -15.40 25.24
CA ASN A 508 4.12 -15.28 26.21
C ASN A 508 4.27 -13.85 26.78
N ILE A 509 3.15 -13.15 27.01
CA ILE A 509 3.17 -11.79 27.57
C ILE A 509 3.26 -11.87 29.10
N VAL A 510 4.37 -11.40 29.66
CA VAL A 510 4.64 -11.41 31.09
C VAL A 510 3.78 -10.35 31.80
N GLY A 511 3.13 -10.73 32.91
CA GLY A 511 2.41 -9.80 33.80
C GLY A 511 0.89 -9.71 33.63
N LEU A 512 0.31 -10.42 32.65
CA LEU A 512 -1.15 -10.55 32.50
C LEU A 512 -1.64 -11.90 33.02
N ALA A 513 -2.88 -11.93 33.52
CA ALA A 513 -3.54 -13.19 33.89
C ALA A 513 -3.63 -14.12 32.68
N GLU A 514 -3.43 -15.44 32.86
CA GLU A 514 -3.39 -16.44 31.77
C GLU A 514 -4.68 -16.45 30.92
N ASP A 515 -5.82 -16.15 31.56
CA ASP A 515 -7.14 -16.12 30.95
C ASP A 515 -7.49 -14.80 30.25
N HIS A 516 -6.58 -13.81 30.30
CA HIS A 516 -6.77 -12.53 29.65
C HIS A 516 -6.78 -12.70 28.14
N LYS A 517 -7.76 -12.07 27.47
CA LYS A 517 -7.93 -12.16 26.02
C LYS A 517 -7.39 -10.92 25.35
N ILE A 518 -6.59 -11.13 24.32
CA ILE A 518 -5.91 -10.09 23.57
C ILE A 518 -6.43 -10.10 22.14
N CYS A 519 -6.85 -8.94 21.65
CA CYS A 519 -7.23 -8.76 20.26
C CYS A 519 -5.97 -8.51 19.41
N LEU A 520 -5.70 -9.38 18.44
CA LEU A 520 -4.46 -9.31 17.64
C LEU A 520 -4.36 -7.99 16.87
N ALA A 521 -5.44 -7.53 16.23
CA ALA A 521 -5.42 -6.28 15.49
C ALA A 521 -5.23 -5.07 16.40
N GLU A 522 -5.84 -5.06 17.59
CA GLU A 522 -5.72 -3.95 18.53
C GLU A 522 -4.28 -3.72 18.94
N GLU A 523 -3.60 -4.77 19.40
CA GLU A 523 -2.19 -4.67 19.81
C GLU A 523 -1.27 -4.39 18.61
N THR A 524 -1.59 -4.92 17.42
CA THR A 524 -0.82 -4.64 16.19
C THR A 524 -0.90 -3.15 15.82
N LEU A 525 -2.10 -2.55 15.92
CA LEU A 525 -2.29 -1.12 15.65
C LEU A 525 -1.57 -0.25 16.68
N LYS A 526 -1.62 -0.62 17.97
CA LYS A 526 -0.88 0.07 19.03
C LYS A 526 0.63 0.02 18.76
N GLY A 527 1.16 -1.12 18.31
CA GLY A 527 2.55 -1.26 17.89
C GLY A 527 2.92 -0.39 16.69
N LEU A 528 2.11 -0.40 15.63
CA LEU A 528 2.34 0.39 14.42
C LEU A 528 2.35 1.92 14.69
N PHE A 529 1.48 2.39 15.57
CA PHE A 529 1.36 3.81 15.91
C PHE A 529 2.12 4.23 17.18
N ALA A 530 2.95 3.36 17.76
CA ALA A 530 3.69 3.64 18.98
C ALA A 530 4.59 4.89 18.85
N HIS A 531 5.32 5.02 17.72
CA HIS A 531 6.18 6.18 17.45
C HIS A 531 5.38 7.49 17.34
N TRP A 532 4.30 7.47 16.55
CA TRP A 532 3.38 8.60 16.38
C TRP A 532 2.80 9.05 17.73
N PHE A 533 2.34 8.09 18.54
CA PHE A 533 1.75 8.35 19.85
C PHE A 533 2.77 8.93 20.84
N ALA A 534 4.00 8.41 20.86
CA ALA A 534 5.08 8.93 21.70
C ALA A 534 5.43 10.38 21.34
N LYS A 535 5.60 10.70 20.05
CA LYS A 535 5.90 12.06 19.58
C LYS A 535 4.77 13.04 19.90
N ARG A 536 3.52 12.61 19.73
CA ARG A 536 2.34 13.43 20.07
C ARG A 536 2.32 13.81 21.57
N ARG A 537 2.60 12.87 22.47
CA ARG A 537 2.68 13.13 23.92
C ARG A 537 3.78 14.11 24.29
N THR A 538 4.96 13.98 23.69
CA THR A 538 6.07 14.91 23.94
C THR A 538 5.76 16.35 23.52
N LYS A 539 4.94 16.53 22.47
CA LYS A 539 4.50 17.86 22.01
C LYS A 539 3.31 18.41 22.82
N SER A 540 2.46 17.55 23.42
CA SER A 540 1.32 17.99 24.23
C SER A 540 1.66 18.29 25.70
N GLY A 541 2.93 18.19 26.11
CA GLY A 541 3.38 18.42 27.49
C GLY A 541 4.33 19.60 27.63
N PHE A 542 3.77 20.79 27.89
CA PHE A 542 4.26 21.95 28.68
C PHE A 542 3.70 23.26 28.12
N GLN A 543 2.42 23.54 28.42
CA GLN A 543 1.98 24.89 28.74
C GLN A 543 1.56 24.87 30.21
N ALA A 544 2.47 25.32 31.08
CA ALA A 544 2.08 25.67 32.44
C ALA A 544 1.15 26.90 32.36
N PRO A 545 -0.04 26.87 32.97
CA PRO A 545 -0.81 28.09 33.12
C PRO A 545 -0.08 28.95 34.15
N ALA A 546 0.57 30.01 33.68
CA ALA A 546 1.06 31.06 34.54
C ALA A 546 -0.13 31.94 34.96
N ASN A 547 -0.16 32.19 36.28
CA ASN A 547 -0.93 33.18 37.02
C ASN A 547 -2.35 32.77 37.40
N GLY A 548 -2.51 32.64 38.72
CA GLY A 548 -3.76 32.37 39.37
C GLY A 548 -4.64 33.61 39.50
N ASP A 549 -5.91 33.34 39.68
CA ASP A 549 -6.78 34.03 40.62
C ASP A 549 -7.99 33.13 40.90
N VAL A 550 -8.34 33.01 42.17
CA VAL A 550 -9.56 32.41 42.77
C VAL A 550 -10.25 33.59 43.47
N PRO A 551 -11.59 33.77 43.55
CA PRO A 551 -12.70 32.79 43.68
C PRO A 551 -13.92 33.14 42.76
N SER A 552 -15.12 32.52 42.73
CA SER A 552 -15.98 31.94 43.76
C SER A 552 -17.17 31.16 43.15
N GLY A 553 -17.57 30.06 43.82
CA GLY A 553 -18.95 29.59 44.08
C GLY A 553 -19.98 29.41 42.94
N LYS A 554 -20.33 28.16 42.62
CA LYS A 554 -21.51 27.43 43.19
C LYS A 554 -21.67 26.05 42.55
N GLU A 555 -21.92 25.08 43.44
CA GLU A 555 -22.12 23.66 43.20
C GLU A 555 -23.35 23.34 42.33
N THR A 556 -23.31 22.26 41.54
CA THR A 556 -24.23 21.13 41.75
C THR A 556 -23.66 19.83 41.16
N THR A 557 -23.86 18.78 41.93
CA THR A 557 -23.29 17.43 41.92
C THR A 557 -24.05 16.46 41.00
N ILE A 558 -23.35 15.51 40.36
CA ILE A 558 -23.80 14.09 40.27
C ILE A 558 -22.59 13.17 40.49
N ARG A 559 -22.81 12.21 41.39
CA ARG A 559 -21.85 11.39 42.13
C ARG A 559 -21.17 10.29 41.31
N SER A 560 -19.86 10.22 41.48
CA SER A 560 -19.04 8.99 41.52
C SER A 560 -19.32 8.17 42.78
N HIS A 561 -19.10 6.85 42.73
CA HIS A 561 -18.45 6.00 43.77
C HIS A 561 -18.38 4.55 43.20
N SER A 562 -17.34 3.74 43.36
CA SER A 562 -16.18 3.81 44.26
C SER A 562 -15.13 2.77 43.84
N HIS A 563 -13.87 3.21 43.77
CA HIS A 563 -12.68 2.39 43.95
C HIS A 563 -12.55 1.93 45.41
N SER A 564 -12.01 0.73 45.63
CA SER A 564 -11.47 0.29 46.92
C SER A 564 -9.97 0.58 47.01
N ARG A 565 -9.59 1.04 48.20
CA ARG A 565 -8.37 1.69 48.66
C ARG A 565 -7.32 0.68 49.13
N VAL A 566 -6.03 0.92 48.86
CA VAL A 566 -4.90 0.45 49.68
C VAL A 566 -3.88 1.59 49.79
N GLU A 567 -3.32 1.71 50.98
CA GLU A 567 -2.62 2.85 51.56
C GLU A 567 -1.16 2.97 51.10
N VAL A 568 -0.65 4.18 51.29
CA VAL A 568 0.68 4.68 50.95
C VAL A 568 1.74 4.09 51.88
N ASP A 569 2.88 3.67 51.31
CA ASP A 569 4.16 3.88 51.98
C ASP A 569 5.26 4.19 50.96
N ASP A 570 6.11 5.14 51.33
CA ASP A 570 7.17 5.77 50.53
C ASP A 570 8.24 4.79 50.06
N ASN A 571 8.58 4.82 48.75
CA ASN A 571 9.97 4.99 48.35
C ASN A 571 10.10 5.36 46.86
N ALA A 572 10.94 6.36 46.62
CA ALA A 572 11.23 6.92 45.32
C ALA A 572 12.09 5.97 44.47
N GLU A 573 11.52 5.37 43.44
CA GLU A 573 12.26 4.89 42.27
C GLU A 573 11.52 5.26 40.98
N ASN A 574 12.28 5.86 40.06
CA ASN A 574 11.85 6.27 38.73
C ASN A 574 11.22 5.11 37.95
N HIS A 575 9.89 5.06 37.93
CA HIS A 575 9.15 4.35 36.89
C HIS A 575 8.60 5.37 35.88
N SER A 576 9.43 5.77 34.91
CA SER A 576 8.89 6.06 33.59
C SER A 576 8.34 4.74 33.05
N SER A 577 7.07 4.46 33.31
CA SER A 577 6.38 3.30 32.74
C SER A 577 6.26 3.52 31.23
N VAL A 578 7.33 3.16 30.51
CA VAL A 578 7.26 2.86 29.09
C VAL A 578 6.20 1.78 28.97
N VAL A 579 5.03 2.14 28.45
CA VAL A 579 3.99 1.17 28.11
C VAL A 579 4.61 0.28 27.04
N ARG A 580 5.14 -0.87 27.45
CA ARG A 580 5.59 -1.91 26.52
C ARG A 580 4.35 -2.47 25.86
N HIS A 581 4.08 -2.03 24.63
CA HIS A 581 3.08 -2.65 23.77
C HIS A 581 3.48 -4.11 23.52
N ALA A 582 2.50 -5.02 23.43
CA ALA A 582 2.79 -6.44 23.28
C ALA A 582 3.54 -6.75 21.97
N PHE A 583 3.35 -5.91 20.95
CA PHE A 583 4.01 -6.02 19.65
C PHE A 583 4.79 -4.74 19.34
N GLU A 584 6.11 -4.89 19.18
CA GLU A 584 7.01 -3.80 18.82
C GLU A 584 7.55 -4.05 17.40
N PHE A 585 7.43 -3.02 16.55
CA PHE A 585 7.94 -3.06 15.18
C PHE A 585 9.36 -2.48 15.12
N SER A 586 10.17 -3.01 14.20
CA SER A 586 11.53 -2.54 13.96
C SER A 586 11.56 -1.05 13.59
N THR A 587 12.49 -0.30 14.17
CA THR A 587 12.79 1.08 13.75
C THR A 587 13.90 1.15 12.71
N VAL A 588 14.67 0.06 12.53
CA VAL A 588 15.75 -0.06 11.54
C VAL A 588 15.18 -0.39 10.16
N SER A 589 14.21 -1.31 10.12
CA SER A 589 13.47 -1.71 8.93
C SER A 589 11.97 -1.43 9.14
N PRO A 590 11.59 -0.14 9.28
CA PRO A 590 10.24 0.22 9.69
C PRO A 590 9.22 -0.11 8.60
N PRO A 591 8.07 -0.72 8.97
CA PRO A 591 6.98 -0.90 8.03
C PRO A 591 6.40 0.43 7.57
N SER A 592 5.73 0.38 6.43
CA SER A 592 5.06 1.54 5.84
C SER A 592 3.56 1.41 5.95
N ILE A 593 2.88 2.45 6.44
CA ILE A 593 1.44 2.53 6.49
C ILE A 593 0.91 3.13 5.19
N ILE A 594 -0.14 2.52 4.68
CA ILE A 594 -0.94 2.99 3.55
C ILE A 594 -2.37 3.20 4.01
N THR A 595 -2.89 4.40 3.78
CA THR A 595 -4.30 4.76 4.04
C THR A 595 -4.72 5.92 3.14
N GLU A 596 -6.02 6.20 3.12
CA GLU A 596 -6.58 7.33 2.38
C GLU A 596 -6.80 8.53 3.30
N GLY A 597 -6.27 9.70 2.90
CA GLY A 597 -6.50 10.97 3.57
C GLY A 597 -7.94 11.47 3.38
N SER A 598 -8.37 12.45 4.18
CA SER A 598 -9.73 13.03 4.00
C SER A 598 -9.82 13.97 2.79
N HIS A 599 -8.70 14.56 2.39
CA HIS A 599 -8.62 15.55 1.32
C HIS A 599 -7.51 15.25 0.27
N GLY A 600 -6.74 14.18 0.43
CA GLY A 600 -5.46 13.98 -0.29
C GLY A 600 -5.24 12.60 -0.93
N GLY A 601 -6.29 11.82 -1.16
CA GLY A 601 -6.18 10.49 -1.76
C GLY A 601 -5.37 9.50 -0.91
N PRO A 602 -4.99 8.34 -1.49
CA PRO A 602 -4.14 7.37 -0.80
C PRO A 602 -2.71 7.89 -0.65
N TRP A 603 -2.11 7.61 0.50
CA TRP A 603 -0.72 7.95 0.80
C TRP A 603 -0.02 6.80 1.51
N ARG A 604 1.30 6.77 1.36
CA ARG A 604 2.22 5.81 2.01
C ARG A 604 3.26 6.55 2.85
N LYS A 605 3.50 6.13 4.10
CA LYS A 605 4.60 6.63 4.95
C LYS A 605 5.12 5.55 5.90
N LYS A 606 6.42 5.54 6.17
CA LYS A 606 7.02 4.73 7.25
C LYS A 606 6.46 5.11 8.62
N ILE A 607 6.36 4.14 9.52
CA ILE A 607 5.94 4.40 10.91
C ILE A 607 6.86 5.39 11.63
N THR A 608 8.15 5.43 11.27
CA THR A 608 9.14 6.37 11.84
C THR A 608 9.03 7.78 11.26
N ALA A 609 8.41 7.94 10.09
CA ALA A 609 8.14 9.24 9.49
C ALA A 609 6.87 9.90 10.04
N LEU A 610 6.07 9.18 10.84
CA LEU A 610 4.92 9.74 11.53
C LEU A 610 5.36 10.50 12.78
N ASP A 611 5.15 11.82 12.78
CA ASP A 611 5.75 12.73 13.78
C ASP A 611 4.73 13.32 14.78
N GLY A 612 3.47 12.92 14.67
CA GLY A 612 2.38 13.34 15.55
C GLY A 612 1.69 14.62 15.11
N THR A 613 2.09 15.24 13.99
CA THR A 613 1.47 16.48 13.45
C THR A 613 0.45 16.21 12.35
N GLU A 614 0.31 14.96 11.91
CA GLU A 614 -0.67 14.56 10.92
C GLU A 614 -2.10 14.90 11.38
N ASP A 615 -2.95 15.36 10.46
CA ASP A 615 -4.36 15.60 10.76
C ASP A 615 -5.02 14.26 11.12
N GLU A 616 -5.78 14.24 12.22
CA GLU A 616 -6.55 13.06 12.63
C GLU A 616 -7.51 12.58 11.53
N LYS A 617 -7.91 13.45 10.61
CA LYS A 617 -8.76 13.09 9.46
C LYS A 617 -8.04 12.27 8.39
N ASP A 618 -6.70 12.23 8.43
CA ASP A 618 -5.90 11.44 7.49
C ASP A 618 -5.66 10.00 7.94
N ILE A 619 -5.93 9.72 9.22
CA ILE A 619 -5.90 8.37 9.79
C ILE A 619 -7.35 7.87 9.93
N PRO A 620 -7.66 6.60 9.62
CA PRO A 620 -9.00 6.07 9.83
C PRO A 620 -9.43 6.20 11.30
N ARG A 621 -10.64 6.71 11.53
CA ARG A 621 -11.14 6.99 12.89
C ARG A 621 -11.12 5.75 13.79
N TRP A 622 -11.46 4.58 13.25
CA TRP A 622 -11.42 3.32 13.98
C TRP A 622 -10.00 2.93 14.45
N CYS A 623 -8.96 3.33 13.72
CA CYS A 623 -7.57 3.15 14.15
C CYS A 623 -7.26 4.09 15.32
N LEU A 624 -7.68 5.36 15.23
CA LEU A 624 -7.47 6.34 16.30
C LEU A 624 -8.21 5.94 17.58
N ASP A 625 -9.45 5.46 17.48
CA ASP A 625 -10.23 5.00 18.62
C ASP A 625 -9.55 3.81 19.32
N CYS A 626 -8.95 2.91 18.54
CA CYS A 626 -8.15 1.79 19.01
C CYS A 626 -6.83 2.22 19.69
N VAL A 627 -6.07 3.12 19.07
CA VAL A 627 -4.75 3.56 19.57
C VAL A 627 -4.88 4.48 20.79
N LEU A 628 -5.97 5.24 20.89
CA LEU A 628 -6.24 6.16 22.01
C LEU A 628 -7.07 5.53 23.13
N ASP A 629 -7.24 4.20 23.13
CA ASP A 629 -8.03 3.42 24.11
C ASP A 629 -9.47 3.95 24.31
N LYS A 630 -10.09 4.50 23.26
CA LYS A 630 -11.49 4.99 23.28
C LYS A 630 -12.53 3.88 23.05
N GLY A 631 -12.08 2.64 22.97
CA GLY A 631 -12.90 1.46 22.70
C GLY A 631 -12.85 1.01 21.25
N VAL A 632 -12.99 -0.30 21.03
CA VAL A 632 -12.91 -0.92 19.69
C VAL A 632 -14.29 -0.87 19.00
N PRO A 633 -14.40 -0.26 17.80
CA PRO A 633 -15.68 -0.16 17.09
C PRO A 633 -16.25 -1.53 16.70
N GLY A 634 -17.55 -1.76 16.95
CA GLY A 634 -18.28 -2.90 16.40
C GLY A 634 -17.80 -4.28 16.87
N LYS A 635 -17.21 -4.39 18.06
CA LYS A 635 -16.73 -5.66 18.65
C LYS A 635 -17.90 -6.59 19.03
N ASP A 636 -18.55 -7.18 18.04
CA ASP A 636 -19.47 -8.29 18.25
C ASP A 636 -18.68 -9.58 18.48
N ILE A 637 -18.63 -10.02 19.74
CA ILE A 637 -18.00 -11.29 20.09
C ILE A 637 -18.80 -12.42 19.44
N THR A 638 -18.29 -12.97 18.33
CA THR A 638 -18.89 -14.16 17.72
C THR A 638 -18.80 -15.33 18.70
N LYS A 639 -19.98 -15.78 19.16
CA LYS A 639 -20.10 -16.94 20.05
C LYS A 639 -20.32 -18.20 19.23
N CYS A 640 -19.73 -19.31 19.68
CA CYS A 640 -20.07 -20.63 19.23
C CYS A 640 -21.18 -21.18 20.10
N SER A 641 -22.29 -21.59 19.49
CA SER A 641 -23.31 -22.34 20.20
C SER A 641 -23.07 -23.85 20.09
N PHE A 642 -23.35 -24.55 21.17
CA PHE A 642 -23.14 -25.99 21.26
C PHE A 642 -24.08 -26.67 22.26
N TYR A 643 -24.29 -27.96 22.07
CA TYR A 643 -24.99 -28.84 23.00
C TYR A 643 -23.98 -29.69 23.77
N LEU A 644 -24.32 -30.03 25.02
CA LEU A 644 -23.48 -30.82 25.91
C LEU A 644 -24.31 -31.96 26.52
N HIS A 645 -24.02 -33.19 26.11
CA HIS A 645 -24.79 -34.38 26.49
C HIS A 645 -23.91 -35.46 27.12
N PRO A 646 -24.44 -36.32 28.03
CA PRO A 646 -23.71 -37.50 28.45
C PRO A 646 -23.53 -38.48 27.28
N CYS A 647 -22.45 -39.25 27.25
CA CYS A 647 -22.28 -40.31 26.24
C CYS A 647 -23.37 -41.40 26.39
N GLU A 648 -23.84 -41.95 25.26
CA GLU A 648 -24.79 -43.06 25.26
C GLU A 648 -24.24 -44.25 26.07
N GLY A 649 -25.02 -44.70 27.07
CA GLY A 649 -24.64 -45.79 27.98
C GLY A 649 -23.91 -45.37 29.27
N ALA A 650 -23.61 -44.08 29.47
CA ALA A 650 -23.07 -43.59 30.75
C ALA A 650 -24.19 -43.34 31.77
N ALA A 651 -24.05 -43.87 32.99
CA ALA A 651 -24.99 -43.65 34.12
C ALA A 651 -24.86 -42.24 34.73
N VAL A 652 -24.73 -41.20 33.90
CA VAL A 652 -24.47 -39.82 34.31
C VAL A 652 -25.68 -38.95 33.97
N GLN A 653 -26.11 -38.12 34.93
CA GLN A 653 -27.28 -37.25 34.80
C GLN A 653 -27.07 -36.16 33.74
N VAL A 654 -28.12 -35.80 33.00
CA VAL A 654 -28.08 -34.71 32.01
C VAL A 654 -27.84 -33.37 32.71
N LEU A 655 -26.62 -32.84 32.60
CA LEU A 655 -26.21 -31.60 33.26
C LEU A 655 -26.88 -30.34 32.71
N THR A 656 -27.24 -30.32 31.43
CA THR A 656 -27.82 -29.15 30.76
C THR A 656 -28.97 -29.57 29.83
N GLN A 657 -30.14 -28.96 30.02
CA GLN A 657 -31.34 -29.21 29.20
C GLN A 657 -31.44 -28.29 27.96
N GLY A 658 -30.48 -27.38 27.75
CA GLY A 658 -30.56 -26.35 26.70
C GLY A 658 -29.24 -26.07 25.98
N LYS A 659 -29.35 -25.30 24.89
CA LYS A 659 -28.23 -24.85 24.05
C LYS A 659 -27.32 -23.90 24.82
N LEU A 660 -26.02 -24.21 24.88
CA LEU A 660 -24.99 -23.37 25.47
C LEU A 660 -24.38 -22.45 24.41
N SER A 661 -23.82 -21.31 24.84
CA SER A 661 -23.17 -20.35 23.96
C SER A 661 -21.94 -19.76 24.64
N ALA A 662 -20.78 -19.88 24.00
CA ALA A 662 -19.51 -19.42 24.54
C ALA A 662 -18.64 -18.77 23.45
N PRO A 663 -17.62 -17.97 23.81
CA PRO A 663 -16.68 -17.42 22.84
C PRO A 663 -16.01 -18.52 22.02
N ARG A 664 -15.76 -18.26 20.73
CA ARG A 664 -15.11 -19.22 19.82
C ARG A 664 -13.73 -19.69 20.28
N ILE A 665 -13.01 -18.85 21.01
CA ILE A 665 -11.69 -19.15 21.60
C ILE A 665 -11.76 -20.05 22.85
N LEU A 666 -12.94 -20.29 23.45
CA LEU A 666 -13.05 -21.08 24.68
C LEU A 666 -12.39 -22.46 24.48
N ARG A 667 -11.41 -22.79 25.34
CA ARG A 667 -10.73 -24.09 25.34
C ARG A 667 -11.59 -25.19 25.93
N ILE A 668 -11.40 -26.43 25.47
CA ILE A 668 -12.08 -27.61 25.99
C ILE A 668 -11.78 -27.83 27.48
N HIS A 669 -10.60 -27.46 27.99
CA HIS A 669 -10.31 -27.45 29.42
C HIS A 669 -11.36 -26.70 30.26
N LYS A 670 -11.87 -25.56 29.76
CA LYS A 670 -12.94 -24.82 30.47
C LYS A 670 -14.28 -25.51 30.42
N VAL A 671 -14.56 -26.25 29.34
CA VAL A 671 -15.75 -27.10 29.23
C VAL A 671 -15.64 -28.28 30.21
N ILE A 672 -14.46 -28.89 30.33
CA ILE A 672 -14.17 -29.93 31.32
C ILE A 672 -14.44 -29.41 32.74
N ASN A 673 -13.88 -28.26 33.10
CA ASN A 673 -14.09 -27.68 34.44
C ASN A 673 -15.56 -27.35 34.71
N TYR A 674 -16.29 -26.86 33.70
CA TYR A 674 -17.73 -26.63 33.81
C TYR A 674 -18.50 -27.92 34.12
N VAL A 675 -18.15 -29.04 33.46
CA VAL A 675 -18.77 -30.35 33.74
C VAL A 675 -18.41 -30.83 35.15
N ILE A 676 -17.15 -30.70 35.57
CA ILE A 676 -16.70 -31.09 36.93
C ILE A 676 -17.48 -30.30 37.99
N GLU A 677 -17.57 -28.97 37.86
CA GLU A 677 -18.30 -28.12 38.81
C GLU A 677 -19.77 -28.51 38.88
N LYS A 678 -20.41 -28.76 37.74
CA LYS A 678 -21.82 -29.14 37.70
C LYS A 678 -22.09 -30.52 38.29
N ILE A 679 -21.24 -31.51 38.03
CA ILE A 679 -21.35 -32.86 38.62
C ILE A 679 -21.16 -32.80 40.14
N VAL A 680 -20.15 -32.07 40.63
CA VAL A 680 -19.90 -31.92 42.07
C VAL A 680 -21.06 -31.20 42.77
N LEU A 681 -21.66 -30.19 42.13
CA LEU A 681 -22.84 -29.50 42.67
C LEU A 681 -24.08 -30.40 42.71
N THR A 682 -24.29 -31.28 41.73
CA THR A 682 -25.39 -32.26 41.76
C THR A 682 -25.19 -33.31 42.85
N ASP A 683 -23.96 -33.79 43.07
CA ASP A 683 -23.66 -34.73 44.16
C ASP A 683 -23.88 -34.10 45.54
N ALA A 684 -23.55 -32.81 45.72
CA ALA A 684 -23.77 -32.09 46.97
C ALA A 684 -25.26 -31.84 47.26
N ARG A 685 -26.08 -31.57 46.23
CA ARG A 685 -27.53 -31.41 46.39
C ARG A 685 -28.24 -32.72 46.72
N ASN A 686 -27.73 -33.84 46.22
CA ASN A 686 -28.29 -35.16 46.52
C ASN A 686 -27.94 -35.64 47.94
N SER A 687 -26.92 -35.08 48.60
CA SER A 687 -26.56 -35.43 49.98
C SER A 687 -27.33 -34.68 51.08
N ASP A 688 -27.99 -33.56 50.77
CA ASP A 688 -28.69 -32.71 51.78
C ASP A 688 -30.19 -33.04 51.95
N GLY A 689 -30.68 -34.13 51.37
CA GLY A 689 -32.11 -34.45 51.24
C GLY A 689 -32.77 -35.29 52.36
N THR A 690 -32.30 -35.25 53.61
CA THR A 690 -32.95 -36.04 54.70
C THR A 690 -33.15 -35.24 55.98
N PHE A 691 -34.23 -34.45 56.09
CA PHE A 691 -34.82 -34.08 57.40
C PHE A 691 -36.34 -33.88 57.28
N SER A 692 -37.08 -34.61 58.14
CA SER A 692 -38.53 -34.65 58.28
C SER A 692 -39.13 -33.36 58.88
N PRO A 693 -40.42 -33.04 58.65
CA PRO A 693 -41.02 -31.77 59.07
C PRO A 693 -41.61 -31.82 60.50
N GLY A 694 -41.40 -30.76 61.29
CA GLY A 694 -42.01 -30.63 62.63
C GLY A 694 -41.89 -29.24 63.26
N LEU A 695 -43.03 -28.54 63.32
CA LEU A 695 -43.53 -27.53 64.27
C LEU A 695 -42.65 -26.37 64.83
N ALA A 696 -43.11 -25.15 64.49
CA ALA A 696 -43.43 -23.98 65.33
C ALA A 696 -42.49 -23.50 66.48
N GLY A 697 -42.09 -22.22 66.41
CA GLY A 697 -41.64 -21.43 67.57
C GLY A 697 -40.98 -20.11 67.19
N GLN A 698 -41.48 -19.00 67.72
CA GLN A 698 -41.05 -17.61 67.47
C GLN A 698 -39.72 -17.22 68.15
N SER A 699 -39.10 -16.16 67.60
CA SER A 699 -38.51 -15.00 68.31
C SER A 699 -36.98 -14.83 68.43
N GLN A 700 -36.53 -13.70 67.85
CA GLN A 700 -35.57 -12.67 68.32
C GLN A 700 -34.04 -12.91 68.42
N LEU A 701 -33.33 -12.09 67.62
CA LEU A 701 -32.20 -11.19 67.93
C LEU A 701 -31.23 -11.54 69.08
N ALA A 702 -29.94 -11.69 68.76
CA ALA A 702 -28.84 -10.88 69.33
C ALA A 702 -27.47 -11.19 68.68
N THR A 703 -26.76 -10.12 68.36
CA THR A 703 -25.33 -10.00 68.03
C THR A 703 -24.42 -10.42 69.20
N THR A 704 -23.25 -11.02 68.91
CA THR A 704 -21.99 -10.76 69.63
C THR A 704 -20.78 -11.31 68.87
N VAL A 705 -19.70 -10.54 68.96
CA VAL A 705 -18.37 -10.67 68.34
C VAL A 705 -17.46 -11.48 69.27
N GLY A 706 -16.51 -12.26 68.74
CA GLY A 706 -15.36 -12.74 69.53
C GLY A 706 -14.66 -14.02 69.05
N ASP A 707 -13.66 -13.81 68.19
CA ASP A 707 -12.33 -14.45 68.06
C ASP A 707 -11.99 -15.86 68.62
N GLY A 708 -11.12 -16.58 67.87
CA GLY A 708 -10.15 -17.53 68.44
C GLY A 708 -10.19 -18.99 67.98
N THR A 709 -9.61 -19.26 66.80
CA THR A 709 -8.83 -20.46 66.42
C THR A 709 -8.95 -21.76 67.23
N PHE A 710 -9.55 -22.82 66.64
CA PHE A 710 -9.05 -24.20 66.76
C PHE A 710 -9.49 -25.11 65.58
N ARG A 711 -8.47 -25.74 64.99
CA ARG A 711 -8.43 -27.05 64.29
C ARG A 711 -9.06 -27.17 62.89
N LEU A 712 -8.11 -27.26 61.94
CA LEU A 712 -8.15 -27.91 60.65
C LEU A 712 -8.85 -29.29 60.71
N GLY A 713 -10.15 -29.31 60.42
CA GLY A 713 -10.88 -30.51 60.05
C GLY A 713 -10.71 -30.76 58.56
N SER A 714 -9.89 -31.76 58.22
CA SER A 714 -9.70 -32.26 56.86
C SER A 714 -11.05 -32.64 56.24
N LYS A 715 -11.55 -31.84 55.28
CA LYS A 715 -12.58 -32.31 54.35
C LYS A 715 -11.97 -33.46 53.54
N PRO A 716 -12.67 -34.57 53.31
CA PRO A 716 -12.12 -35.66 52.51
C PRO A 716 -11.87 -35.12 51.10
N HIS A 717 -10.63 -35.23 50.62
CA HIS A 717 -10.33 -35.04 49.20
C HIS A 717 -11.07 -36.13 48.42
N LYS A 718 -12.33 -35.89 48.04
CA LYS A 718 -12.97 -36.65 46.97
C LYS A 718 -12.08 -36.44 45.74
N LEU A 719 -11.52 -37.54 45.21
CA LEU A 719 -10.77 -37.56 43.95
C LEU A 719 -11.54 -36.75 42.91
N LYS A 720 -10.91 -35.73 42.33
CA LYS A 720 -11.53 -34.98 41.22
C LYS A 720 -11.82 -35.98 40.10
N PRO A 721 -13.08 -36.13 39.66
CA PRO A 721 -13.42 -37.05 38.58
C PRO A 721 -12.66 -36.64 37.31
N THR A 722 -12.03 -37.59 36.64
CA THR A 722 -11.40 -37.34 35.34
C THR A 722 -12.50 -37.36 34.28
N ILE A 723 -12.66 -36.25 33.56
CA ILE A 723 -13.72 -36.09 32.56
C ILE A 723 -13.09 -35.97 31.19
N GLU A 724 -13.63 -36.71 30.24
CA GLU A 724 -13.33 -36.57 28.83
C GLU A 724 -14.49 -35.92 28.10
N ILE A 725 -14.17 -35.00 27.19
CA ILE A 725 -15.11 -34.42 26.23
C ILE A 725 -14.84 -35.02 24.86
N LEU A 726 -15.90 -35.42 24.17
CA LEU A 726 -15.88 -36.05 22.87
C LEU A 726 -16.71 -35.23 21.87
N CYS A 727 -16.34 -35.29 20.60
CA CYS A 727 -17.14 -34.81 19.47
C CYS A 727 -17.03 -35.83 18.33
N ASN A 728 -18.14 -36.24 17.73
CA ASN A 728 -18.16 -37.31 16.71
C ASN A 728 -17.39 -38.58 17.16
N ASN A 729 -17.55 -38.99 18.43
CA ASN A 729 -16.85 -40.12 19.08
C ASN A 729 -15.32 -40.01 19.18
N GLN A 730 -14.74 -38.84 18.89
CA GLN A 730 -13.32 -38.57 19.09
C GLN A 730 -13.09 -37.80 20.40
N VAL A 731 -12.13 -38.24 21.22
CA VAL A 731 -11.71 -37.53 22.44
C VAL A 731 -10.98 -36.24 22.05
N LEU A 732 -11.41 -35.12 22.66
CA LEU A 732 -10.88 -33.80 22.38
C LEU A 732 -9.68 -33.47 23.29
N SER A 733 -8.65 -32.83 22.73
CA SER A 733 -7.56 -32.30 23.53
C SER A 733 -8.04 -31.10 24.37
N PRO A 734 -7.64 -30.98 25.67
CA PRO A 734 -8.01 -29.85 26.53
C PRO A 734 -7.63 -28.49 25.97
N GLU A 735 -6.56 -28.42 25.16
CA GLU A 735 -6.06 -27.18 24.57
C GLU A 735 -6.82 -26.71 23.33
N MET A 736 -7.62 -27.59 22.71
CA MET A 736 -8.41 -27.21 21.53
C MET A 736 -9.46 -26.16 21.88
N SER A 737 -9.64 -25.18 21.01
CA SER A 737 -10.73 -24.21 21.10
C SER A 737 -12.01 -24.74 20.46
N LEU A 738 -13.17 -24.22 20.88
CA LEU A 738 -14.46 -24.53 20.25
C LEU A 738 -14.47 -24.25 18.74
N ALA A 739 -13.76 -23.21 18.29
CA ALA A 739 -13.58 -22.91 16.87
C ALA A 739 -12.85 -24.04 16.13
N THR A 740 -11.78 -24.55 16.71
CA THR A 740 -10.96 -25.63 16.15
C THR A 740 -11.75 -26.93 16.08
N VAL A 741 -12.46 -27.28 17.15
CA VAL A 741 -13.34 -28.46 17.18
C VAL A 741 -14.42 -28.34 16.10
N ARG A 742 -15.07 -27.17 15.98
CA ARG A 742 -16.09 -26.95 14.94
C ARG A 742 -15.52 -27.09 13.53
N ALA A 743 -14.34 -26.53 13.27
CA ALA A 743 -13.74 -26.49 11.94
C ALA A 743 -13.22 -27.87 11.47
N TYR A 744 -12.57 -28.63 12.35
CA TYR A 744 -11.84 -29.84 11.94
C TYR A 744 -12.46 -31.17 12.40
N ILE A 745 -13.23 -31.17 13.49
CA ILE A 745 -13.79 -32.40 14.06
C ILE A 745 -15.28 -32.49 13.76
N TRP A 746 -16.04 -31.42 14.02
CA TRP A 746 -17.49 -31.41 13.78
C TRP A 746 -17.82 -31.44 12.28
N LYS A 747 -17.25 -30.53 11.49
CA LYS A 747 -17.37 -30.44 10.03
C LYS A 747 -18.82 -30.37 9.48
N LYS A 748 -19.81 -30.07 10.32
CA LYS A 748 -21.22 -29.91 9.93
C LYS A 748 -21.68 -28.45 10.12
N THR A 749 -22.76 -28.07 9.44
CA THR A 749 -23.31 -26.71 9.42
C THR A 749 -24.20 -26.39 10.62
N ASP A 750 -24.72 -27.42 11.29
CA ASP A 750 -25.55 -27.34 12.49
C ASP A 750 -24.77 -26.94 13.75
N ASP A 751 -25.46 -26.86 14.87
CA ASP A 751 -24.84 -26.54 16.16
C ASP A 751 -23.88 -27.65 16.59
N LEU A 752 -22.76 -27.26 17.21
CA LEU A 752 -21.74 -28.20 17.67
C LEU A 752 -22.33 -29.10 18.76
N VAL A 753 -22.17 -30.42 18.65
CA VAL A 753 -22.58 -31.36 19.72
C VAL A 753 -21.33 -31.93 20.39
N LEU A 754 -21.25 -31.73 21.70
CA LEU A 754 -20.21 -32.28 22.57
C LEU A 754 -20.82 -33.32 23.51
N SER A 755 -20.11 -34.42 23.69
CA SER A 755 -20.48 -35.47 24.63
C SER A 755 -19.47 -35.53 25.77
N TYR A 756 -19.88 -35.82 27.00
CA TYR A 756 -18.95 -36.02 28.13
C TYR A 756 -19.11 -37.41 28.74
N ARG A 757 -18.00 -37.94 29.29
CA ARG A 757 -18.00 -39.15 30.11
C ARG A 757 -17.07 -39.01 31.30
N VAL A 758 -17.46 -39.62 32.41
CA VAL A 758 -16.66 -39.69 33.63
C VAL A 758 -15.84 -40.98 33.59
N LEU A 759 -14.52 -40.87 33.72
CA LEU A 759 -13.67 -42.02 33.92
C LEU A 759 -13.58 -42.34 35.42
N PRO A 760 -13.70 -43.60 35.83
CA PRO A 760 -13.44 -43.99 37.21
C PRO A 760 -11.97 -43.65 37.53
N GLY A 761 -11.76 -42.89 38.60
CA GLY A 761 -10.42 -42.47 39.04
C GLY A 761 -9.54 -43.69 39.30
N ARG A 762 -8.29 -43.64 38.81
CA ARG A 762 -7.25 -44.60 39.17
C ARG A 762 -6.73 -44.34 40.57
#